data_AF-A0A1T4SQT5-F1
#
_entry.id   AF-A0A1T4SQT5-F1
#
_cell.length_a   1.000
_cell.length_b   1.000
_cell.length_c   1.000
_cell.angle_alpha   90.00
_cell.angle_beta   90.00
_cell.angle_gamma   90.00
#
_symmetry.space_group_name_H-M   'P 1'
#
loop_
_entity.id
_entity.type
_entity.pdbx_description
1 polymer ?
#
loop_
_entity_poly.entity_id
_entity_poly.type
_entity_poly.pdbx_seq_one_letter_code
_entity_poly.pdbx_strand_id
1 'polypeptide(L)'
;MRLSSRRHAMKLLAGAPLLPLGGTAASSILAAFADAAPAAASPANLVSARFSSTPSPTLANPAAMATTTIDSTLTLTLADGSKRDYRLGYQPFFITGDMVPDDKGGTILAGGYVDIDNKPIIDRSVPGKERQMFSDAPDGTSLLTLSDASVPGLKGKPVFAVVQFEYTTADQAGTDTYGTLPSPIAVLTLDQDQDTGKLTLVKYHNVDTSKAHGLWITCGASLSPWNTHLSSEEYEPDAPFIADNKGFKRFSHNLFGDESKANPYHYGHLPEVTVHPDGTGTVVKHYCLGRLSHELVQVMPDRRTVLMGDDATNSGLFVFVADRPADLSAGTLYVAKLGEGFSNDPAGAGAPLTWIKLGHATSAEIEKLADTLKPSDIMTVSKTDPNDASFTRIFANGVANWVKLEPGMEKAAAFLETHRYAYLMGGSMGFTKMEGTTVNVRDKVAYSALQNMVDSMVKGGKGWNAESGIALDKPLVAGGIIAHDLAGGQKDTSGAAIDSEWMPVRTRTLLVGEDIPADALGNLAAVDRVANPDNLKFSETMRTLFIGEDSSTHVNNYLWAYNVDTKELSRLMSLPAGAESTGLHAVDEINGWTYITSNFQHAGDWLKALHDKVKPELDPLIRANYRDRFGAAVGYITAEPTGIRMSQK
;
A
#
# COMPACT_ATOMS: atom_id res chain seq x y z
N MET A 1 43.83 -3.55 16.94
CA MET A 1 44.14 -4.61 17.92
C MET A 1 43.27 -4.36 19.16
N ARG A 2 42.25 -5.19 19.38
CA ARG A 2 41.23 -5.07 20.45
C ARG A 2 41.78 -5.65 21.76
N LEU A 3 41.30 -5.17 22.91
CA LEU A 3 40.84 -6.00 24.04
C LEU A 3 40.20 -5.17 25.16
N SER A 4 39.24 -5.82 25.84
CA SER A 4 38.67 -5.52 27.17
C SER A 4 37.34 -4.71 27.25
N SER A 5 36.23 -5.38 26.93
CA SER A 5 34.96 -5.21 27.67
C SER A 5 34.60 -6.53 28.36
N ARG A 6 34.58 -6.53 29.72
CA ARG A 6 33.97 -7.60 30.57
C ARG A 6 34.03 -7.36 32.09
N ARG A 7 34.23 -6.13 32.57
CA ARG A 7 34.46 -5.85 34.02
C ARG A 7 33.57 -4.78 34.68
N HIS A 8 32.36 -4.54 34.19
CA HIS A 8 31.42 -3.63 34.86
C HIS A 8 30.03 -4.22 35.15
N ALA A 9 29.79 -5.51 34.89
CA ALA A 9 28.47 -6.12 35.08
C ALA A 9 28.32 -6.98 36.35
N MET A 10 29.26 -6.94 37.30
CA MET A 10 29.13 -7.68 38.56
C MET A 10 29.69 -6.88 39.74
N LYS A 11 28.85 -6.01 40.30
CA LYS A 11 28.96 -5.50 41.67
C LYS A 11 27.70 -4.70 42.00
N LEU A 12 26.66 -5.37 42.47
CA LEU A 12 25.65 -4.85 43.42
C LEU A 12 24.56 -5.91 43.66
N LEU A 13 24.93 -6.97 44.37
CA LEU A 13 24.01 -7.88 45.05
C LEU A 13 24.71 -8.37 46.32
N ALA A 14 24.53 -7.65 47.43
CA ALA A 14 24.81 -8.14 48.79
C ALA A 14 24.19 -7.18 49.83
N GLY A 15 23.24 -7.67 50.62
CA GLY A 15 22.73 -7.00 51.83
C GLY A 15 21.24 -7.22 52.08
N ALA A 16 20.88 -8.32 52.76
CA ALA A 16 19.52 -8.61 53.27
C ALA A 16 19.23 -7.84 54.59
N PRO A 17 17.97 -7.73 55.10
CA PRO A 17 17.29 -8.89 55.73
C PRO A 17 15.76 -8.98 55.50
N LEU A 18 15.22 -10.08 56.04
CA LEU A 18 13.92 -10.73 55.86
C LEU A 18 12.74 -10.18 56.71
N LEU A 19 11.52 -10.36 56.15
CA LEU A 19 10.16 -10.50 56.75
C LEU A 19 9.31 -9.23 57.03
N PRO A 20 7.95 -9.34 57.09
CA PRO A 20 7.02 -9.60 55.98
C PRO A 20 5.91 -8.51 55.92
N LEU A 21 5.14 -8.39 54.84
CA LEU A 21 3.71 -7.99 54.81
C LEU A 21 3.28 -7.67 53.37
N GLY A 22 1.99 -7.89 53.09
CA GLY A 22 1.47 -8.08 51.74
C GLY A 22 1.14 -6.79 50.98
N GLY A 23 0.76 -7.00 49.72
CA GLY A 23 -0.15 -6.11 48.99
C GLY A 23 0.52 -5.07 48.10
N THR A 24 0.33 -5.26 46.79
CA THR A 24 0.27 -4.22 45.75
C THR A 24 1.49 -3.32 45.54
N ALA A 25 2.37 -3.71 44.59
CA ALA A 25 3.03 -2.82 43.62
C ALA A 25 4.08 -3.61 42.82
N ALA A 26 3.75 -4.03 41.60
CA ALA A 26 4.73 -4.53 40.64
C ALA A 26 4.30 -4.13 39.22
N SER A 27 4.40 -2.83 38.93
CA SER A 27 4.17 -2.26 37.59
C SER A 27 5.08 -1.04 37.40
N SER A 28 6.40 -1.20 37.48
CA SER A 28 7.32 -0.07 37.24
C SER A 28 8.76 -0.42 36.86
N ILE A 29 9.04 -1.60 36.27
CA ILE A 29 10.36 -1.89 35.67
C ILE A 29 10.21 -2.63 34.33
N LEU A 30 9.54 -1.99 33.37
CA LEU A 30 9.53 -2.41 31.96
C LEU A 30 9.55 -1.22 30.98
N ALA A 31 9.95 -0.04 31.45
CA ALA A 31 9.97 1.20 30.68
C ALA A 31 11.39 1.66 30.27
N ALA A 32 12.39 0.77 30.26
CA ALA A 32 13.80 1.14 30.02
C ALA A 32 14.41 0.59 28.72
N PHE A 33 13.64 -0.07 27.85
CA PHE A 33 14.12 -0.57 26.54
C PHE A 33 13.07 -0.47 25.44
N ALA A 34 12.36 0.66 25.37
CA ALA A 34 11.48 0.97 24.26
C ALA A 34 11.83 2.35 23.72
N ASP A 35 12.87 2.42 22.90
CA ASP A 35 12.97 3.48 21.88
C ASP A 35 11.89 3.16 20.82
N ALA A 36 10.64 3.48 21.18
CA ALA A 36 9.59 3.69 20.20
C ALA A 36 9.95 4.98 19.46
N ALA A 37 9.87 4.96 18.13
CA ALA A 37 9.77 6.21 17.38
C ALA A 37 8.61 7.00 18.01
N PRO A 38 8.84 8.21 18.56
CA PRO A 38 7.75 8.97 19.15
C PRO A 38 6.72 9.20 18.05
N ALA A 39 5.45 8.91 18.33
CA ALA A 39 4.37 9.51 17.56
C ALA A 39 4.69 11.01 17.49
N ALA A 40 4.75 11.57 16.29
CA ALA A 40 5.11 12.98 16.11
C ALA A 40 4.18 13.80 17.00
N ALA A 41 4.71 14.34 18.10
CA ALA A 41 3.94 15.22 18.96
C ALA A 41 3.52 16.40 18.09
N SER A 42 2.25 16.77 18.13
CA SER A 42 1.79 17.96 17.41
C SER A 42 2.74 19.11 17.75
N PRO A 43 3.30 19.80 16.76
CA PRO A 43 4.25 20.87 17.02
C PRO A 43 3.58 21.85 17.97
N ALA A 44 4.31 22.27 19.01
CA ALA A 44 3.78 22.82 20.26
C ALA A 44 2.83 24.03 20.17
N ASN A 45 2.51 24.49 18.96
CA ASN A 45 1.66 25.63 18.66
C ASN A 45 0.69 25.42 17.47
N LEU A 46 0.56 24.25 16.83
CA LEU A 46 -0.42 24.06 15.75
C LEU A 46 -1.82 23.75 16.32
N VAL A 47 -2.83 24.49 15.87
CA VAL A 47 -4.24 24.27 16.26
C VAL A 47 -5.00 23.52 15.18
N SER A 48 -4.83 23.92 13.92
CA SER A 48 -5.50 23.26 12.78
C SER A 48 -4.76 23.48 11.47
N ALA A 49 -4.92 22.51 10.58
CA ALA A 49 -4.51 22.57 9.19
C ALA A 49 -5.78 22.51 8.31
N ARG A 50 -5.93 23.46 7.39
CA ARG A 50 -7.04 23.50 6.44
C ARG A 50 -6.51 23.63 5.03
N PHE A 51 -6.99 22.80 4.13
CA PHE A 51 -6.71 22.89 2.70
C PHE A 51 -7.85 23.65 2.00
N SER A 52 -7.53 24.52 1.06
CA SER A 52 -8.50 24.94 0.04
C SER A 52 -8.58 23.87 -1.05
N SER A 53 -9.61 23.94 -1.90
CA SER A 53 -9.80 22.97 -2.99
C SER A 53 -9.28 23.50 -4.33
N THR A 54 -8.52 22.67 -5.04
CA THR A 54 -8.21 22.79 -6.47
C THR A 54 -9.48 22.50 -7.29
N PRO A 55 -9.90 23.35 -8.24
CA PRO A 55 -11.01 23.05 -9.14
C PRO A 55 -10.73 21.87 -10.06
N SER A 56 -11.75 21.15 -10.51
CA SER A 56 -11.57 20.14 -11.57
C SER A 56 -11.22 20.85 -12.87
N PRO A 57 -10.19 20.41 -13.60
CA PRO A 57 -9.88 20.97 -14.91
C PRO A 57 -10.98 20.62 -15.93
N THR A 58 -11.04 21.37 -17.03
CA THR A 58 -12.03 21.22 -18.10
C THR A 58 -11.39 21.47 -19.47
N LEU A 59 -12.09 21.14 -20.55
CA LEU A 59 -11.63 21.43 -21.92
C LEU A 59 -11.48 22.92 -22.24
N ALA A 60 -11.87 23.84 -21.35
CA ALA A 60 -11.47 25.25 -21.48
C ALA A 60 -9.97 25.46 -21.28
N ASN A 61 -9.28 24.51 -20.64
CA ASN A 61 -7.83 24.44 -20.49
C ASN A 61 -7.35 22.98 -20.58
N PRO A 62 -7.26 22.40 -21.80
CA PRO A 62 -6.89 21.00 -21.98
C PRO A 62 -5.48 20.67 -21.46
N ALA A 63 -4.56 21.64 -21.44
CA ALA A 63 -3.23 21.46 -20.87
C ALA A 63 -3.27 21.10 -19.38
N ALA A 64 -4.20 21.69 -18.62
CA ALA A 64 -4.41 21.36 -17.21
C ALA A 64 -5.00 19.97 -16.99
N MET A 65 -5.79 19.44 -17.94
CA MET A 65 -6.27 18.06 -17.90
C MET A 65 -5.19 17.05 -18.31
N ALA A 66 -4.17 17.48 -19.06
CA ALA A 66 -3.07 16.62 -19.53
C ALA A 66 -1.81 16.71 -18.65
N THR A 67 -1.88 17.38 -17.50
CA THR A 67 -0.76 17.56 -16.56
C THR A 67 -1.24 17.46 -15.11
N THR A 68 -0.30 17.32 -14.18
CA THR A 68 -0.59 17.48 -12.75
C THR A 68 -0.88 18.95 -12.44
N THR A 69 -2.00 19.24 -11.77
CA THR A 69 -2.38 20.60 -11.36
C THR A 69 -2.73 20.69 -9.88
N ILE A 70 -2.23 21.75 -9.24
CA ILE A 70 -2.50 22.09 -7.84
C ILE A 70 -2.70 23.61 -7.76
N ASP A 71 -3.90 24.02 -7.34
CA ASP A 71 -4.24 25.42 -7.02
C ASP A 71 -4.58 25.61 -5.53
N SER A 72 -4.42 24.54 -4.75
CA SER A 72 -4.75 24.51 -3.33
C SER A 72 -3.75 25.29 -2.48
N THR A 73 -4.24 25.82 -1.36
CA THR A 73 -3.46 26.47 -0.31
C THR A 73 -3.67 25.71 1.00
N LEU A 74 -2.58 25.43 1.70
CA LEU A 74 -2.62 24.95 3.08
C LEU A 74 -2.55 26.15 4.04
N THR A 75 -3.61 26.35 4.82
CA THR A 75 -3.66 27.34 5.90
C THR A 75 -3.46 26.65 7.24
N LEU A 76 -2.39 26.99 7.93
CA LEU A 76 -2.15 26.58 9.32
C LEU A 76 -2.65 27.67 10.26
N THR A 77 -3.42 27.30 11.27
CA THR A 77 -3.77 28.19 12.39
C THR A 77 -2.97 27.79 13.62
N LEU A 78 -2.29 28.76 14.24
CA LEU A 78 -1.44 28.55 15.40
C LEU A 78 -2.14 28.93 16.72
N ALA A 79 -1.57 28.52 17.85
CA ALA A 79 -2.11 28.71 19.19
C ALA A 79 -2.26 30.19 19.60
N ASP A 80 -1.47 31.08 19.02
CA ASP A 80 -1.58 32.54 19.19
C ASP A 80 -2.65 33.18 18.30
N GLY A 81 -3.37 32.38 17.50
CA GLY A 81 -4.38 32.81 16.54
C GLY A 81 -3.83 33.28 15.20
N SER A 82 -2.50 33.32 15.02
CA SER A 82 -1.89 33.66 13.74
C SER A 82 -2.13 32.57 12.69
N LYS A 83 -2.15 32.97 11.42
CA LYS A 83 -2.33 32.08 10.28
C LYS A 83 -1.12 32.11 9.36
N ARG A 84 -0.79 30.96 8.77
CA ARG A 84 0.24 30.82 7.74
C ARG A 84 -0.34 30.10 6.54
N ASP A 85 -0.24 30.74 5.38
CA ASP A 85 -0.73 30.20 4.13
C ASP A 85 0.45 29.71 3.28
N TYR A 86 0.36 28.47 2.81
CA TYR A 86 1.31 27.84 1.90
C TYR A 86 0.60 27.56 0.58
N ARG A 87 0.97 28.26 -0.48
CA ARG A 87 0.51 27.92 -1.83
C ARG A 87 1.18 26.60 -2.24
N LEU A 88 0.37 25.58 -2.47
CA LEU A 88 0.87 24.25 -2.81
C LEU A 88 1.24 24.18 -4.30
N GLY A 89 2.16 23.27 -4.61
CA GLY A 89 2.60 22.96 -5.97
C GLY A 89 3.14 21.53 -6.04
N TYR A 90 3.44 21.05 -7.24
CA TYR A 90 3.97 19.69 -7.45
C TYR A 90 5.41 19.75 -7.94
N GLN A 91 6.29 18.93 -7.36
CA GLN A 91 7.71 18.84 -7.72
C GLN A 91 8.08 17.38 -7.98
N PRO A 92 8.29 16.97 -9.25
CA PRO A 92 8.82 15.64 -9.54
C PRO A 92 10.30 15.56 -9.19
N PHE A 93 10.74 14.38 -8.77
CA PHE A 93 12.15 14.00 -8.73
C PHE A 93 12.65 13.66 -10.12
N PHE A 94 11.83 12.96 -10.92
CA PHE A 94 12.08 12.55 -12.30
C PHE A 94 10.77 12.10 -12.97
N ILE A 95 10.82 11.88 -14.29
CA ILE A 95 9.85 11.08 -15.03
C ILE A 95 10.50 9.72 -15.34
N THR A 96 9.78 8.61 -15.18
CA THR A 96 10.31 7.28 -15.51
C THR A 96 10.83 7.24 -16.96
N GLY A 97 11.90 6.48 -17.18
CA GLY A 97 12.66 6.51 -18.43
C GLY A 97 13.67 7.66 -18.54
N ASP A 98 13.77 8.56 -17.55
CA ASP A 98 14.92 9.46 -17.39
C ASP A 98 16.19 8.66 -17.05
N MET A 99 17.34 9.11 -17.56
CA MET A 99 18.64 8.68 -17.05
C MET A 99 18.98 9.55 -15.83
N VAL A 100 19.06 8.94 -14.66
CA VAL A 100 19.30 9.61 -13.36
C VAL A 100 20.66 9.19 -12.78
N PRO A 101 21.27 9.96 -11.86
CA PRO A 101 22.56 9.60 -11.26
C PRO A 101 22.51 8.24 -10.55
N ASP A 102 23.49 7.37 -10.82
CA ASP A 102 23.62 6.08 -10.15
C ASP A 102 24.53 6.15 -8.91
N ASP A 103 24.81 5.01 -8.29
CA ASP A 103 25.69 4.87 -7.11
C ASP A 103 27.18 4.67 -7.44
N LYS A 104 27.54 4.66 -8.73
CA LYS A 104 28.88 4.40 -9.27
C LYS A 104 29.46 5.61 -10.01
N GLY A 105 28.77 6.76 -9.99
CA GLY A 105 29.18 8.00 -10.66
C GLY A 105 28.79 8.08 -12.14
N GLY A 106 27.96 7.16 -12.62
CA GLY A 106 27.33 7.15 -13.93
C GLY A 106 25.84 7.51 -13.86
N THR A 107 25.05 6.94 -14.77
CA THR A 107 23.60 7.10 -14.80
C THR A 107 22.90 5.76 -14.98
N ILE A 108 21.66 5.68 -14.50
CA ILE A 108 20.78 4.52 -14.57
C ILE A 108 19.39 4.94 -15.05
N LEU A 109 18.66 4.05 -15.72
CA LEU A 109 17.31 4.31 -16.21
C LEU A 109 16.30 4.20 -15.06
N ALA A 110 15.62 5.31 -14.73
CA ALA A 110 14.62 5.33 -13.67
C ALA A 110 13.41 4.45 -14.03
N GLY A 111 13.03 3.54 -13.12
CA GLY A 111 11.96 2.57 -13.33
C GLY A 111 12.32 1.45 -14.32
N GLY A 112 13.62 1.30 -14.65
CA GLY A 112 14.09 0.29 -15.60
C GLY A 112 14.00 -1.14 -15.06
N TYR A 113 13.44 -2.04 -15.86
CA TYR A 113 13.30 -3.46 -15.52
C TYR A 113 14.61 -4.22 -15.65
N VAL A 114 14.83 -5.15 -14.73
CA VAL A 114 15.98 -6.06 -14.72
C VAL A 114 15.55 -7.50 -14.47
N ASP A 115 16.33 -8.45 -14.98
CA ASP A 115 16.16 -9.89 -14.72
C ASP A 115 16.73 -10.29 -13.34
N ILE A 116 16.65 -11.58 -13.01
CA ILE A 116 17.13 -12.12 -11.72
C ILE A 116 18.65 -11.92 -11.51
N ASP A 117 19.42 -11.74 -12.58
CA ASP A 117 20.86 -11.48 -12.54
C ASP A 117 21.17 -9.96 -12.51
N ASN A 118 20.16 -9.11 -12.31
CA ASN A 118 20.23 -7.66 -12.37
C ASN A 118 20.69 -7.11 -13.75
N LYS A 119 20.38 -7.81 -14.86
CA LYS A 119 20.64 -7.33 -16.22
C LYS A 119 19.39 -6.64 -16.79
N PRO A 120 19.54 -5.56 -17.57
CA PRO A 120 18.41 -4.90 -18.23
C PRO A 120 17.54 -5.83 -19.08
N ILE A 121 16.22 -5.81 -18.85
CA ILE A 121 15.26 -6.46 -19.75
C ILE A 121 15.03 -5.54 -20.94
N ILE A 122 15.28 -6.03 -22.16
CA ILE A 122 15.24 -5.22 -23.38
C ILE A 122 13.96 -5.48 -24.17
N ASP A 123 13.21 -4.42 -24.45
CA ASP A 123 12.11 -4.42 -25.39
C ASP A 123 12.65 -4.55 -26.83
N ARG A 124 12.20 -5.59 -27.53
CA ARG A 124 12.54 -5.90 -28.92
C ARG A 124 11.32 -5.95 -29.84
N SER A 125 10.18 -5.48 -29.37
CA SER A 125 8.90 -5.54 -30.07
C SER A 125 8.90 -4.74 -31.38
N VAL A 126 9.73 -3.68 -31.47
CA VAL A 126 9.90 -2.87 -32.68
C VAL A 126 11.36 -2.93 -33.17
N PRO A 127 11.62 -3.56 -34.33
CA PRO A 127 12.98 -3.66 -34.88
C PRO A 127 13.64 -2.30 -35.09
N GLY A 128 14.88 -2.14 -34.62
CA GLY A 128 15.66 -0.90 -34.73
C GLY A 128 15.30 0.18 -33.71
N LYS A 129 14.41 -0.12 -32.76
CA LYS A 129 14.07 0.75 -31.61
C LYS A 129 14.27 0.03 -30.27
N GLU A 130 15.21 -0.90 -30.21
CA GLU A 130 15.46 -1.68 -29.00
C GLU A 130 15.86 -0.76 -27.84
N ARG A 131 15.19 -0.90 -26.69
CA ARG A 131 15.48 -0.13 -25.47
C ARG A 131 15.24 -0.99 -24.23
N GLN A 132 15.83 -0.63 -23.10
CA GLN A 132 15.44 -1.24 -21.84
C GLN A 132 13.97 -0.93 -21.53
N MET A 133 13.21 -1.93 -21.10
CA MET A 133 11.86 -1.77 -20.57
C MET A 133 11.90 -0.87 -19.32
N PHE A 134 10.96 0.05 -19.18
CA PHE A 134 10.78 0.82 -17.95
C PHE A 134 9.29 1.01 -17.67
N SER A 135 8.98 1.23 -16.39
CA SER A 135 7.61 1.32 -15.91
C SER A 135 7.00 2.69 -16.16
N ASP A 136 5.77 2.71 -16.65
CA ASP A 136 4.86 3.85 -16.63
C ASP A 136 3.98 3.85 -15.36
N ALA A 137 4.26 2.95 -14.41
CA ALA A 137 3.45 2.70 -13.23
C ALA A 137 4.25 2.73 -11.91
N PRO A 138 4.80 3.90 -11.51
CA PRO A 138 5.37 4.07 -10.18
C PRO A 138 4.26 4.14 -9.14
N ASP A 139 4.37 3.32 -8.10
CA ASP A 139 3.32 3.17 -7.11
C ASP A 139 3.85 3.51 -5.69
N GLY A 140 3.74 2.57 -4.75
CA GLY A 140 4.09 2.68 -3.35
C GLY A 140 5.39 3.42 -3.11
N THR A 141 5.31 4.49 -2.32
CA THR A 141 6.46 5.34 -1.98
C THR A 141 6.52 5.56 -0.48
N SER A 142 7.72 5.46 0.09
CA SER A 142 7.97 5.85 1.48
C SER A 142 9.13 6.81 1.57
N LEU A 143 9.03 7.80 2.45
CA LEU A 143 10.06 8.81 2.69
C LEU A 143 10.56 8.67 4.12
N LEU A 144 11.88 8.60 4.32
CA LEU A 144 12.50 8.34 5.60
C LEU A 144 13.88 9.00 5.76
N THR A 145 14.42 8.98 6.98
CA THR A 145 15.80 9.38 7.29
C THR A 145 16.50 8.30 8.10
N LEU A 146 17.83 8.29 8.06
CA LEU A 146 18.66 7.45 8.92
C LEU A 146 19.55 8.33 9.78
N SER A 147 19.64 8.04 11.08
CA SER A 147 20.48 8.82 12.01
C SER A 147 21.98 8.71 11.70
N ASP A 148 22.39 7.61 11.07
CA ASP A 148 23.76 7.27 10.73
C ASP A 148 24.05 7.38 9.23
N ALA A 149 23.18 8.06 8.47
CA ALA A 149 23.35 8.27 7.02
C ALA A 149 24.75 8.85 6.69
N SER A 150 25.41 8.25 5.70
CA SER A 150 26.79 8.53 5.33
C SER A 150 26.97 8.64 3.81
N VAL A 151 26.14 9.45 3.16
CA VAL A 151 26.21 9.67 1.71
C VAL A 151 27.12 10.88 1.40
N PRO A 152 28.19 10.71 0.61
CA PRO A 152 29.10 11.80 0.26
C PRO A 152 28.46 12.80 -0.72
N GLY A 153 28.90 14.05 -0.67
CA GLY A 153 28.57 15.06 -1.69
C GLY A 153 27.25 15.82 -1.49
N LEU A 154 26.51 15.54 -0.42
CA LEU A 154 25.30 16.29 -0.05
C LEU A 154 25.64 17.71 0.43
N LYS A 155 24.81 18.69 0.04
CA LYS A 155 24.89 20.07 0.53
C LYS A 155 24.07 20.27 1.80
N GLY A 156 22.90 19.63 1.86
CA GLY A 156 21.97 19.64 2.98
C GLY A 156 22.00 18.32 3.76
N LYS A 157 20.82 17.87 4.20
CA LYS A 157 20.69 16.60 4.94
C LYS A 157 20.19 15.48 4.03
N PRO A 158 20.66 14.24 4.24
CA PRO A 158 20.15 13.08 3.53
C PRO A 158 18.69 12.82 3.91
N VAL A 159 17.87 12.63 2.89
CA VAL A 159 16.54 12.02 2.98
C VAL A 159 16.50 10.89 1.97
N PHE A 160 15.87 9.77 2.32
CA PHE A 160 15.72 8.64 1.42
C PHE A 160 14.26 8.47 1.04
N ALA A 161 14.00 8.12 -0.22
CA ALA A 161 12.73 7.57 -0.62
C ALA A 161 12.93 6.13 -1.11
N VAL A 162 11.98 5.24 -0.83
CA VAL A 162 11.88 3.94 -1.50
C VAL A 162 10.66 3.99 -2.39
N VAL A 163 10.82 3.64 -3.65
CA VAL A 163 9.77 3.71 -4.69
C VAL A 163 9.71 2.36 -5.38
N GLN A 164 8.52 1.78 -5.45
CA GLN A 164 8.24 0.57 -6.22
C GLN A 164 7.48 0.89 -7.50
N PHE A 165 7.55 -0.02 -8.46
CA PHE A 165 6.96 0.17 -9.79
C PHE A 165 6.15 -1.08 -10.13
N GLU A 166 4.85 -0.89 -10.21
CA GLU A 166 3.88 -1.98 -10.21
C GLU A 166 3.96 -2.80 -11.50
N TYR A 167 3.78 -2.15 -12.65
CA TYR A 167 3.79 -2.81 -13.96
C TYR A 167 4.28 -1.91 -15.11
N THR A 168 4.16 -2.41 -16.35
CA THR A 168 4.26 -1.61 -17.58
C THR A 168 3.03 -1.89 -18.42
N THR A 169 2.33 -0.85 -18.88
CA THR A 169 1.08 -1.00 -19.64
C THR A 169 1.29 -1.73 -20.97
N ALA A 170 2.30 -1.33 -21.75
CA ALA A 170 2.55 -1.94 -23.05
C ALA A 170 4.04 -1.94 -23.45
N ASP A 171 4.39 -2.82 -24.39
CA ASP A 171 5.64 -2.72 -25.15
C ASP A 171 5.60 -1.62 -26.22
N GLN A 172 6.71 -1.34 -26.90
CA GLN A 172 6.76 -0.35 -27.97
C GLN A 172 5.89 -0.66 -29.19
N ALA A 173 5.45 -1.92 -29.38
CA ALA A 173 4.48 -2.28 -30.41
C ALA A 173 3.02 -2.06 -29.96
N GLY A 174 2.81 -1.68 -28.70
CA GLY A 174 1.50 -1.48 -28.10
C GLY A 174 0.85 -2.77 -27.60
N THR A 175 1.60 -3.86 -27.47
CA THR A 175 1.12 -5.10 -26.86
C THR A 175 1.07 -4.95 -25.36
N ASP A 176 -0.05 -5.34 -24.74
CA ASP A 176 -0.22 -5.37 -23.28
C ASP A 176 0.90 -6.17 -22.59
N THR A 177 1.49 -5.57 -21.56
CA THR A 177 2.56 -6.15 -20.72
C THR A 177 2.22 -6.29 -19.25
N TYR A 178 0.99 -6.00 -18.84
CA TYR A 178 0.54 -6.13 -17.46
C TYR A 178 0.81 -7.54 -16.89
N GLY A 179 1.38 -7.60 -15.69
CA GLY A 179 1.71 -8.87 -15.00
C GLY A 179 2.72 -9.76 -15.74
N THR A 180 3.54 -9.21 -16.64
CA THR A 180 4.52 -10.00 -17.41
C THR A 180 5.98 -9.66 -17.15
N LEU A 181 6.26 -8.70 -16.28
CA LEU A 181 7.62 -8.26 -15.95
C LEU A 181 7.82 -8.26 -14.42
N PRO A 182 9.05 -8.48 -13.92
CA PRO A 182 9.33 -8.40 -12.49
C PRO A 182 9.38 -6.96 -12.00
N SER A 183 8.55 -6.60 -11.02
CA SER A 183 8.43 -5.23 -10.51
C SER A 183 9.77 -4.73 -9.94
N PRO A 184 10.31 -3.59 -10.44
CA PRO A 184 11.49 -3.00 -9.85
C PRO A 184 11.15 -2.23 -8.57
N ILE A 185 12.15 -2.08 -7.70
CA ILE A 185 12.07 -1.25 -6.50
C ILE A 185 13.42 -0.56 -6.28
N ALA A 186 13.38 0.73 -5.94
CA ALA A 186 14.59 1.55 -5.89
C ALA A 186 14.64 2.43 -4.63
N VAL A 187 15.87 2.61 -4.13
CA VAL A 187 16.21 3.62 -3.13
C VAL A 187 16.67 4.89 -3.83
N LEU A 188 15.99 5.99 -3.56
CA LEU A 188 16.38 7.34 -3.94
C LEU A 188 17.10 7.99 -2.76
N THR A 189 18.27 8.55 -3.01
CA THR A 189 18.90 9.50 -2.09
C THR A 189 18.60 10.93 -2.53
N LEU A 190 18.04 11.69 -1.62
CA LEU A 190 17.60 13.07 -1.81
C LEU A 190 18.45 14.00 -0.92
N ASP A 191 18.93 15.09 -1.50
CA ASP A 191 19.54 16.20 -0.78
C ASP A 191 18.45 17.19 -0.35
N GLN A 192 18.21 17.29 0.95
CA GLN A 192 17.23 18.20 1.52
C GLN A 192 17.87 19.56 1.85
N ASP A 193 17.48 20.58 1.10
CA ASP A 193 17.87 21.96 1.36
C ASP A 193 17.34 22.42 2.75
N GLN A 194 18.22 22.91 3.61
CA GLN A 194 17.87 23.20 5.00
C GLN A 194 17.16 24.56 5.19
N ASP A 195 17.24 25.44 4.19
CA ASP A 195 16.61 26.76 4.23
C ASP A 195 15.20 26.73 3.63
N THR A 196 15.00 25.90 2.60
CA THR A 196 13.76 25.83 1.82
C THR A 196 13.01 24.50 1.95
N GLY A 197 13.65 23.42 2.38
CA GLY A 197 13.04 22.09 2.47
C GLY A 197 12.90 21.39 1.11
N LYS A 198 13.44 21.96 0.03
CA LYS A 198 13.41 21.31 -1.28
C LYS A 198 14.21 20.01 -1.25
N LEU A 199 13.63 18.95 -1.82
CA LEU A 199 14.28 17.65 -2.01
C LEU A 199 14.82 17.56 -3.45
N THR A 200 16.10 17.23 -3.60
CA THR A 200 16.75 17.07 -4.92
C THR A 200 17.33 15.66 -5.04
N LEU A 201 16.99 14.92 -6.10
CA LEU A 201 17.59 13.61 -6.36
C LEU A 201 19.08 13.73 -6.63
N VAL A 202 19.89 12.94 -5.91
CA VAL A 202 21.35 12.88 -6.11
C VAL A 202 21.89 11.48 -6.39
N LYS A 203 21.13 10.43 -6.06
CA LYS A 203 21.49 9.04 -6.33
C LYS A 203 20.24 8.17 -6.43
N TYR A 204 20.24 7.25 -7.39
CA TYR A 204 19.24 6.21 -7.60
C TYR A 204 19.91 4.83 -7.52
N HIS A 205 19.34 3.91 -6.75
CA HIS A 205 19.86 2.56 -6.57
C HIS A 205 18.74 1.53 -6.68
N ASN A 206 18.84 0.61 -7.66
CA ASN A 206 17.97 -0.56 -7.73
C ASN A 206 18.29 -1.51 -6.59
N VAL A 207 17.26 -1.91 -5.83
CA VAL A 207 17.41 -2.94 -4.80
C VAL A 207 17.51 -4.30 -5.49
N ASP A 208 18.51 -5.10 -5.13
CA ASP A 208 18.66 -6.47 -5.64
C ASP A 208 17.58 -7.38 -5.03
N THR A 209 16.64 -7.84 -5.86
CA THR A 209 15.51 -8.68 -5.46
C THR A 209 15.76 -10.18 -5.68
N SER A 210 16.97 -10.57 -6.09
CA SER A 210 17.31 -11.97 -6.40
C SER A 210 17.07 -12.93 -5.22
N LYS A 211 17.33 -12.47 -3.99
CA LYS A 211 17.08 -13.23 -2.75
C LYS A 211 15.61 -13.36 -2.37
N ALA A 212 14.73 -12.58 -3.01
CA ALA A 212 13.28 -12.64 -2.82
C ALA A 212 12.57 -13.32 -4.00
N HIS A 213 13.32 -13.98 -4.90
CA HIS A 213 12.84 -14.64 -6.12
C HIS A 213 12.22 -13.66 -7.14
N GLY A 214 12.65 -12.40 -7.13
CA GLY A 214 11.99 -11.30 -7.85
C GLY A 214 10.71 -10.84 -7.15
N LEU A 215 10.15 -9.72 -7.62
CA LEU A 215 8.91 -9.17 -7.09
C LEU A 215 7.80 -9.24 -8.15
N TRP A 216 6.56 -9.34 -7.69
CA TRP A 216 5.37 -9.49 -8.51
C TRP A 216 4.38 -8.38 -8.22
N ILE A 217 4.05 -7.57 -9.25
CA ILE A 217 3.01 -6.53 -9.25
C ILE A 217 2.99 -5.77 -7.92
N THR A 218 4.05 -4.98 -7.68
CA THR A 218 4.20 -4.31 -6.40
C THR A 218 3.35 -3.04 -6.33
N CYS A 219 2.27 -3.05 -5.55
CA CYS A 219 1.23 -2.01 -5.54
C CYS A 219 1.51 -0.90 -4.51
N GLY A 220 0.61 -0.63 -3.57
CA GLY A 220 0.81 0.34 -2.49
C GLY A 220 1.95 0.01 -1.52
N ALA A 221 2.29 0.95 -0.65
CA ALA A 221 3.32 0.75 0.38
C ALA A 221 3.09 1.55 1.66
N SER A 222 3.76 1.14 2.73
CA SER A 222 3.81 1.90 3.98
C SER A 222 5.21 1.92 4.60
N LEU A 223 5.45 2.91 5.47
CA LEU A 223 6.64 2.94 6.31
C LEU A 223 6.34 2.27 7.65
N SER A 224 7.14 1.28 8.03
CA SER A 224 7.02 0.62 9.32
C SER A 224 7.41 1.56 10.47
N PRO A 225 6.93 1.33 11.71
CA PRO A 225 7.39 2.04 12.90
C PRO A 225 8.88 1.84 13.24
N TRP A 226 9.57 0.92 12.56
CA TRP A 226 11.01 0.70 12.68
C TRP A 226 11.78 1.16 11.42
N ASN A 227 11.16 2.04 10.64
CA ASN A 227 11.81 2.82 9.59
C ASN A 227 12.31 1.98 8.40
N THR A 228 11.50 1.01 8.00
CA THR A 228 11.67 0.19 6.78
C THR A 228 10.47 0.37 5.88
N HIS A 229 10.67 0.21 4.57
CA HIS A 229 9.61 0.30 3.58
C HIS A 229 8.94 -1.07 3.44
N LEU A 230 7.64 -1.13 3.71
CA LEU A 230 6.80 -2.31 3.52
C LEU A 230 6.09 -2.16 2.17
N SER A 231 6.60 -2.92 1.20
CA SER A 231 6.01 -3.06 -0.13
C SER A 231 4.84 -4.04 -0.07
N SER A 232 4.23 -4.38 -1.19
CA SER A 232 3.11 -5.31 -1.30
C SER A 232 3.24 -6.07 -2.62
N GLU A 233 2.75 -7.30 -2.72
CA GLU A 233 2.60 -8.00 -4.00
C GLU A 233 1.11 -8.28 -4.20
N GLU A 234 0.56 -7.75 -5.29
CA GLU A 234 -0.86 -7.77 -5.61
C GLU A 234 -1.18 -8.87 -6.63
N TYR A 235 -2.45 -9.28 -6.70
CA TYR A 235 -3.02 -10.27 -7.62
C TYR A 235 -2.17 -11.55 -7.71
N GLU A 236 -2.12 -12.29 -6.62
CA GLU A 236 -1.26 -13.45 -6.52
C GLU A 236 -1.58 -14.49 -7.61
N PRO A 237 -0.57 -15.08 -8.28
CA PRO A 237 -0.83 -16.04 -9.36
C PRO A 237 -1.66 -17.25 -8.89
N ASP A 238 -2.77 -17.57 -9.54
CA ASP A 238 -3.69 -18.67 -9.12
C ASP A 238 -3.00 -20.04 -9.25
N ALA A 239 -2.36 -20.51 -8.17
CA ALA A 239 -1.42 -21.64 -8.19
C ALA A 239 -2.03 -22.95 -8.72
N PRO A 240 -3.25 -23.39 -8.32
CA PRO A 240 -3.88 -24.60 -8.85
C PRO A 240 -4.13 -24.57 -10.37
N PHE A 241 -4.18 -23.39 -10.99
CA PHE A 241 -4.49 -23.19 -12.41
C PHE A 241 -3.35 -22.50 -13.18
N ILE A 242 -2.14 -22.47 -12.61
CA ILE A 242 -1.04 -21.67 -13.14
C ILE A 242 -0.49 -22.19 -14.48
N ALA A 243 -0.63 -23.50 -14.74
CA ALA A 243 0.02 -24.16 -15.88
C ALA A 243 -0.37 -23.57 -17.25
N ASP A 244 -1.58 -22.99 -17.36
CA ASP A 244 -2.10 -22.39 -18.59
C ASP A 244 -2.03 -20.85 -18.58
N ASN A 245 -1.51 -20.23 -17.52
CA ASN A 245 -1.39 -18.79 -17.40
C ASN A 245 -0.23 -18.26 -18.27
N LYS A 246 -0.58 -17.64 -19.40
CA LYS A 246 0.40 -17.07 -20.35
C LYS A 246 1.17 -15.87 -19.78
N GLY A 247 0.51 -15.05 -18.96
CA GLY A 247 1.14 -13.88 -18.32
C GLY A 247 2.24 -14.32 -17.37
N PHE A 248 1.94 -15.29 -16.49
CA PHE A 248 2.91 -15.84 -15.54
C PHE A 248 4.09 -16.55 -16.24
N LYS A 249 3.84 -17.29 -17.34
CA LYS A 249 4.93 -17.85 -18.16
C LYS A 249 5.83 -16.76 -18.74
N ARG A 250 5.24 -15.67 -19.22
CA ARG A 250 6.02 -14.54 -19.75
C ARG A 250 6.79 -13.81 -18.66
N PHE A 251 6.20 -13.63 -17.48
CA PHE A 251 6.91 -13.17 -16.29
C PHE A 251 8.11 -14.07 -15.96
N SER A 252 7.91 -15.39 -15.91
CA SER A 252 8.98 -16.35 -15.65
C SER A 252 10.10 -16.26 -16.69
N HIS A 253 9.74 -16.13 -17.97
CA HIS A 253 10.73 -15.94 -19.04
C HIS A 253 11.50 -14.63 -18.87
N ASN A 254 10.83 -13.52 -18.59
CA ASN A 254 11.46 -12.21 -18.44
C ASN A 254 12.37 -12.14 -17.21
N LEU A 255 11.99 -12.77 -16.10
CA LEU A 255 12.76 -12.78 -14.86
C LEU A 255 13.92 -13.80 -14.90
N PHE A 256 13.67 -15.02 -15.37
CA PHE A 256 14.60 -16.14 -15.23
C PHE A 256 15.19 -16.66 -16.56
N GLY A 257 14.71 -16.19 -17.70
CA GLY A 257 15.04 -16.72 -19.03
C GLY A 257 14.33 -18.04 -19.37
N ASP A 258 13.40 -18.52 -18.54
CA ASP A 258 12.72 -19.82 -18.66
C ASP A 258 11.26 -19.69 -18.23
N GLU A 259 10.30 -20.10 -19.06
CA GLU A 259 8.86 -20.02 -18.79
C GLU A 259 8.38 -20.92 -17.63
N SER A 260 9.20 -21.89 -17.20
CA SER A 260 8.83 -22.92 -16.22
C SER A 260 9.51 -22.79 -14.87
N LYS A 261 10.38 -21.78 -14.69
CA LYS A 261 11.23 -21.65 -13.51
C LYS A 261 10.55 -20.92 -12.34
N ALA A 262 9.66 -19.97 -12.60
CA ALA A 262 8.94 -19.26 -11.55
C ALA A 262 7.94 -20.19 -10.85
N ASN A 263 7.88 -20.10 -9.51
CA ASN A 263 6.93 -20.83 -8.70
C ASN A 263 5.83 -19.85 -8.20
N PRO A 264 4.54 -20.10 -8.48
CA PRO A 264 3.47 -19.18 -8.05
C PRO A 264 3.44 -18.94 -6.53
N TYR A 265 3.88 -19.91 -5.72
CA TYR A 265 3.91 -19.77 -4.26
C TYR A 265 5.01 -18.83 -3.73
N HIS A 266 5.92 -18.35 -4.58
CA HIS A 266 6.90 -17.33 -4.21
C HIS A 266 6.40 -15.88 -4.32
N TYR A 267 5.18 -15.68 -4.84
CA TYR A 267 4.58 -14.38 -5.12
C TYR A 267 3.24 -14.17 -4.41
N GLY A 268 2.86 -12.92 -4.17
CA GLY A 268 1.67 -12.55 -3.38
C GLY A 268 1.97 -12.39 -1.89
N HIS A 269 3.21 -12.05 -1.53
CA HIS A 269 3.68 -11.88 -0.15
C HIS A 269 4.11 -10.44 0.11
N LEU A 270 4.42 -10.10 1.36
CA LEU A 270 4.89 -8.77 1.75
C LEU A 270 6.42 -8.63 1.64
N PRO A 271 6.99 -7.86 0.69
CA PRO A 271 8.41 -7.52 0.70
C PRO A 271 8.69 -6.36 1.67
N GLU A 272 9.83 -6.40 2.35
CA GLU A 272 10.30 -5.32 3.23
C GLU A 272 11.72 -4.88 2.82
N VAL A 273 11.87 -3.59 2.51
CA VAL A 273 13.14 -2.97 2.15
C VAL A 273 13.73 -2.23 3.34
N THR A 274 14.95 -2.61 3.70
CA THR A 274 15.81 -1.85 4.63
C THR A 274 16.75 -0.96 3.83
N VAL A 275 16.69 0.35 4.09
CA VAL A 275 17.64 1.32 3.53
C VAL A 275 18.94 1.32 4.34
N HIS A 276 20.07 1.38 3.67
CA HIS A 276 21.40 1.42 4.28
C HIS A 276 21.94 2.85 4.37
N PRO A 277 22.88 3.12 5.29
CA PRO A 277 23.45 4.47 5.48
C PRO A 277 24.06 5.11 4.23
N ASP A 278 24.53 4.32 3.27
CA ASP A 278 25.12 4.78 2.01
C ASP A 278 24.08 5.00 0.89
N GLY A 279 22.79 4.84 1.18
CA GLY A 279 21.69 4.98 0.22
C GLY A 279 21.50 3.78 -0.71
N THR A 280 22.07 2.62 -0.38
CA THR A 280 21.67 1.33 -0.97
C THR A 280 20.55 0.67 -0.15
N GLY A 281 20.06 -0.51 -0.54
CA GLY A 281 19.07 -1.23 0.26
C GLY A 281 19.06 -2.73 0.04
N THR A 282 18.42 -3.45 0.95
CA THR A 282 18.19 -4.90 0.88
C THR A 282 16.73 -5.23 1.11
N VAL A 283 16.23 -6.26 0.43
CA VAL A 283 14.87 -6.77 0.59
C VAL A 283 14.84 -8.12 1.29
N VAL A 284 13.81 -8.32 2.12
CA VAL A 284 13.35 -9.62 2.62
C VAL A 284 11.87 -9.79 2.27
N LYS A 285 11.38 -11.04 2.21
CA LYS A 285 9.97 -11.33 1.90
C LYS A 285 9.33 -12.09 3.06
N HIS A 286 8.18 -11.62 3.54
CA HIS A 286 7.49 -12.17 4.71
C HIS A 286 6.32 -13.06 4.31
N TYR A 287 6.60 -14.36 4.22
CA TYR A 287 5.64 -15.39 3.84
C TYR A 287 4.58 -15.68 4.92
N CYS A 288 4.86 -15.39 6.20
CA CYS A 288 3.92 -15.70 7.29
C CYS A 288 2.79 -14.69 7.45
N LEU A 289 2.72 -13.63 6.64
CA LEU A 289 1.56 -12.73 6.61
C LEU A 289 0.41 -13.26 5.76
N GLY A 290 0.61 -14.40 5.09
CA GLY A 290 -0.36 -15.00 4.18
C GLY A 290 -0.17 -14.51 2.75
N ARG A 291 -0.57 -15.37 1.82
CA ARG A 291 -0.48 -15.12 0.38
C ARG A 291 -1.82 -14.55 -0.10
N LEU A 292 -1.84 -13.23 -0.30
CA LEU A 292 -3.03 -12.43 -0.60
C LEU A 292 -2.72 -11.49 -1.77
N SER A 293 -3.74 -10.78 -2.23
CA SER A 293 -3.60 -9.64 -3.12
C SER A 293 -3.31 -8.39 -2.26
N HIS A 294 -2.08 -8.29 -1.74
CA HIS A 294 -1.75 -7.22 -0.80
C HIS A 294 -1.76 -5.90 -1.55
N GLU A 295 -2.69 -5.01 -1.21
CA GLU A 295 -2.65 -3.63 -1.69
C GLU A 295 -1.54 -2.87 -0.96
N LEU A 296 -1.71 -2.71 0.35
CA LEU A 296 -0.70 -2.24 1.28
C LEU A 296 -1.06 -2.67 2.70
N VAL A 297 -0.09 -2.60 3.61
CA VAL A 297 -0.29 -2.95 5.00
C VAL A 297 -0.06 -1.77 5.93
N GLN A 298 -0.77 -1.74 7.06
CA GLN A 298 -0.55 -0.76 8.13
C GLN A 298 -0.13 -1.49 9.40
N VAL A 299 1.12 -1.27 9.82
CA VAL A 299 1.59 -1.72 11.13
C VAL A 299 1.15 -0.74 12.22
N MET A 300 0.54 -1.25 13.28
CA MET A 300 0.00 -0.48 14.39
C MET A 300 1.12 -0.02 15.35
N PRO A 301 0.84 0.95 16.24
CA PRO A 301 1.84 1.50 17.16
C PRO A 301 2.47 0.52 18.16
N ASP A 302 1.86 -0.65 18.36
CA ASP A 302 2.47 -1.74 19.14
C ASP A 302 3.65 -2.43 18.41
N ARG A 303 3.91 -2.03 17.16
CA ARG A 303 4.97 -2.55 16.28
C ARG A 303 4.82 -4.03 15.98
N ARG A 304 3.61 -4.59 16.09
CA ARG A 304 3.32 -6.03 15.95
C ARG A 304 2.08 -6.32 15.13
N THR A 305 1.01 -5.57 15.37
CA THR A 305 -0.28 -5.80 14.72
C THR A 305 -0.25 -5.16 13.35
N VAL A 306 -0.58 -5.93 12.32
CA VAL A 306 -0.57 -5.51 10.92
C VAL A 306 -1.96 -5.69 10.34
N LEU A 307 -2.60 -4.60 9.96
CA LEU A 307 -3.85 -4.61 9.19
C LEU A 307 -3.49 -4.58 7.71
N MET A 308 -4.16 -5.41 6.90
CA MET A 308 -3.77 -5.61 5.51
C MET A 308 -4.95 -5.30 4.59
N GLY A 309 -4.69 -4.51 3.54
CA GLY A 309 -5.56 -4.42 2.37
C GLY A 309 -5.51 -5.74 1.58
N ASP A 310 -6.60 -6.04 0.89
CA ASP A 310 -6.80 -7.24 0.08
C ASP A 310 -7.59 -6.87 -1.18
N ASP A 311 -6.87 -6.50 -2.25
CA ASP A 311 -7.48 -6.14 -3.53
C ASP A 311 -7.88 -7.40 -4.32
N ALA A 312 -9.04 -7.94 -3.96
CA ALA A 312 -9.63 -9.06 -4.66
C ALA A 312 -11.15 -8.91 -4.73
N THR A 313 -11.77 -9.63 -5.67
CA THR A 313 -13.21 -9.94 -5.57
C THR A 313 -13.38 -11.14 -4.63
N ASN A 314 -14.30 -11.07 -3.67
CA ASN A 314 -14.33 -11.99 -2.53
C ASN A 314 -13.12 -11.85 -1.60
N SER A 315 -12.64 -10.62 -1.38
CA SER A 315 -11.60 -10.32 -0.39
C SER A 315 -12.10 -10.41 1.05
N GLY A 316 -11.15 -10.46 1.99
CA GLY A 316 -11.40 -10.47 3.43
C GLY A 316 -10.66 -9.35 4.16
N LEU A 317 -11.05 -9.07 5.41
CA LEU A 317 -10.29 -8.19 6.29
C LEU A 317 -9.33 -9.04 7.12
N PHE A 318 -8.02 -8.88 6.87
CA PHE A 318 -6.98 -9.69 7.52
C PHE A 318 -6.16 -8.89 8.52
N VAL A 319 -5.79 -9.56 9.61
CA VAL A 319 -4.83 -9.03 10.59
C VAL A 319 -3.77 -10.08 10.89
N PHE A 320 -2.52 -9.65 10.91
CA PHE A 320 -1.41 -10.44 11.40
C PHE A 320 -0.88 -9.84 12.71
N VAL A 321 -0.59 -10.68 13.71
CA VAL A 321 0.03 -10.25 14.96
C VAL A 321 1.38 -10.93 15.09
N ALA A 322 2.45 -10.14 14.97
CA ALA A 322 3.82 -10.62 15.11
C ALA A 322 4.10 -11.10 16.54
N ASP A 323 4.95 -12.12 16.67
CA ASP A 323 5.38 -12.65 17.96
C ASP A 323 6.21 -11.62 18.75
N ARG A 324 6.92 -10.73 18.05
CA ARG A 324 7.81 -9.72 18.63
C ARG A 324 7.62 -8.35 17.98
N PRO A 325 7.75 -7.25 18.75
CA PRO A 325 7.79 -5.90 18.18
C PRO A 325 8.91 -5.76 17.15
N ALA A 326 8.59 -5.16 16.00
CA ALA A 326 9.52 -4.87 14.90
C ALA A 326 10.19 -6.10 14.26
N ASP A 327 9.54 -7.26 14.31
CA ASP A 327 10.01 -8.48 13.68
C ASP A 327 8.81 -9.23 13.08
N LEU A 328 8.63 -9.08 11.77
CA LEU A 328 7.54 -9.71 11.02
C LEU A 328 7.86 -11.16 10.60
N SER A 329 8.97 -11.74 11.06
CA SER A 329 9.40 -13.09 10.64
C SER A 329 8.57 -14.23 11.23
N ALA A 330 7.73 -13.97 12.24
CA ALA A 330 6.87 -14.97 12.87
C ALA A 330 5.64 -14.33 13.53
N GLY A 331 4.50 -15.01 13.48
CA GLY A 331 3.29 -14.54 14.12
C GLY A 331 2.04 -15.32 13.77
N THR A 332 0.88 -14.76 14.12
CA THR A 332 -0.44 -15.37 13.92
C THR A 332 -1.26 -14.57 12.92
N LEU A 333 -1.82 -15.25 11.92
CA LEU A 333 -2.72 -14.69 10.92
C LEU A 333 -4.20 -14.93 11.30
N TYR A 334 -5.01 -13.88 11.14
CA TYR A 334 -6.45 -13.87 11.42
C TYR A 334 -7.23 -13.30 10.25
N VAL A 335 -8.47 -13.76 10.08
CA VAL A 335 -9.47 -13.15 9.19
C VAL A 335 -10.69 -12.73 10.00
N ALA A 336 -11.30 -11.61 9.61
CA ALA A 336 -12.51 -11.12 10.24
C ALA A 336 -13.76 -11.92 9.80
N LYS A 337 -14.71 -12.01 10.72
CA LYS A 337 -16.10 -12.38 10.47
C LYS A 337 -17.00 -11.22 10.88
N LEU A 338 -17.77 -10.73 9.92
CA LEU A 338 -18.73 -9.66 10.10
C LEU A 338 -19.97 -10.16 10.84
N GLY A 339 -20.42 -9.37 11.81
CA GLY A 339 -21.78 -9.44 12.32
C GLY A 339 -22.77 -8.66 11.45
N GLU A 340 -24.00 -8.57 11.92
CA GLU A 340 -25.06 -7.83 11.23
C GLU A 340 -24.79 -6.31 11.22
N GLY A 341 -25.38 -5.60 10.25
CA GLY A 341 -25.37 -4.14 10.21
C GLY A 341 -24.38 -3.50 9.24
N PHE A 342 -23.78 -4.28 8.33
CA PHE A 342 -22.97 -3.72 7.25
C PHE A 342 -23.88 -2.97 6.26
N SER A 343 -23.50 -1.74 5.94
CA SER A 343 -24.19 -0.87 4.98
C SER A 343 -23.21 0.12 4.40
N ASN A 344 -23.47 0.62 3.19
CA ASN A 344 -22.72 1.73 2.59
C ASN A 344 -23.27 3.13 2.97
N ASP A 345 -24.16 3.23 3.97
CA ASP A 345 -24.64 4.50 4.50
C ASP A 345 -23.67 5.05 5.57
N PRO A 346 -23.05 6.23 5.37
CA PRO A 346 -22.20 6.87 6.38
C PRO A 346 -22.89 7.17 7.71
N ALA A 347 -24.23 7.23 7.75
CA ALA A 347 -25.01 7.37 8.98
C ALA A 347 -25.28 6.03 9.69
N GLY A 348 -24.94 4.90 9.08
CA GLY A 348 -25.12 3.56 9.62
C GLY A 348 -24.26 3.29 10.86
N ALA A 349 -24.77 2.46 11.77
CA ALA A 349 -24.10 2.14 13.04
C ALA A 349 -22.83 1.28 12.87
N GLY A 350 -22.69 0.60 11.73
CA GLY A 350 -21.60 -0.32 11.44
C GLY A 350 -21.85 -1.76 11.92
N ALA A 351 -21.08 -2.69 11.36
CA ALA A 351 -21.09 -4.11 11.71
C ALA A 351 -20.00 -4.43 12.75
N PRO A 352 -20.31 -5.17 13.82
CA PRO A 352 -19.28 -5.66 14.74
C PRO A 352 -18.42 -6.72 14.05
N LEU A 353 -17.17 -6.86 14.49
CA LEU A 353 -16.21 -7.81 13.96
C LEU A 353 -15.80 -8.83 15.03
N THR A 354 -15.66 -10.08 14.60
CA THR A 354 -15.02 -11.15 15.39
C THR A 354 -13.90 -11.77 14.56
N TRP A 355 -12.94 -12.44 15.20
CA TRP A 355 -11.71 -12.87 14.53
C TRP A 355 -11.55 -14.38 14.53
N ILE A 356 -11.23 -14.93 13.37
CA ILE A 356 -10.92 -16.36 13.20
C ILE A 356 -9.42 -16.49 13.02
N LYS A 357 -8.78 -17.25 13.90
CA LYS A 357 -7.38 -17.63 13.74
C LYS A 357 -7.23 -18.60 12.58
N LEU A 358 -6.39 -18.24 11.60
CA LEU A 358 -6.06 -19.11 10.47
C LEU A 358 -4.84 -19.98 10.78
N GLY A 359 -3.80 -19.41 11.36
CA GLY A 359 -2.57 -20.16 11.66
C GLY A 359 -1.50 -19.33 12.35
N HIS A 360 -0.49 -20.02 12.88
CA HIS A 360 0.77 -19.43 13.35
C HIS A 360 1.93 -20.10 12.62
N ALA A 361 2.89 -19.30 12.14
CA ALA A 361 4.07 -19.78 11.42
C ALA A 361 5.20 -18.76 11.46
N THR A 362 6.38 -19.20 11.02
CA THR A 362 7.48 -18.30 10.63
C THR A 362 7.56 -18.17 9.11
N SER A 363 8.08 -17.05 8.59
CA SER A 363 8.28 -16.87 7.15
C SER A 363 9.17 -17.96 6.55
N ALA A 364 10.22 -18.38 7.26
CA ALA A 364 11.11 -19.46 6.82
C ALA A 364 10.40 -20.83 6.75
N GLU A 365 9.43 -21.10 7.63
CA GLU A 365 8.60 -22.31 7.53
C GLU A 365 7.75 -22.28 6.26
N ILE A 366 7.12 -21.14 5.95
CA ILE A 366 6.21 -21.03 4.81
C ILE A 366 6.96 -20.97 3.48
N GLU A 367 8.11 -20.29 3.41
CA GLU A 367 8.98 -20.32 2.24
C GLU A 367 9.41 -21.76 1.90
N LYS A 368 9.81 -22.54 2.92
CA LYS A 368 10.14 -23.95 2.73
C LYS A 368 8.95 -24.78 2.21
N LEU A 369 7.72 -24.48 2.63
CA LEU A 369 6.53 -25.13 2.09
C LEU A 369 6.30 -24.72 0.62
N ALA A 370 6.48 -23.43 0.29
CA ALA A 370 6.40 -22.94 -1.08
C ALA A 370 7.43 -23.64 -2.00
N ASP A 371 8.65 -23.88 -1.51
CA ASP A 371 9.70 -24.57 -2.25
C ASP A 371 9.43 -26.05 -2.53
N THR A 372 8.54 -26.69 -1.75
CA THR A 372 8.42 -28.16 -1.73
C THR A 372 7.06 -28.68 -2.15
N LEU A 373 5.98 -27.93 -1.90
CA LEU A 373 4.63 -28.38 -2.16
C LEU A 373 4.13 -27.95 -3.53
N LYS A 374 3.34 -28.82 -4.15
CA LYS A 374 2.48 -28.50 -5.29
C LYS A 374 1.09 -28.13 -4.78
N PRO A 375 0.29 -27.38 -5.55
CA PRO A 375 -1.07 -27.05 -5.14
C PRO A 375 -1.94 -28.25 -4.76
N SER A 376 -1.83 -29.34 -5.52
CA SER A 376 -2.55 -30.59 -5.24
C SER A 376 -2.13 -31.28 -3.95
N ASP A 377 -0.95 -30.96 -3.40
CA ASP A 377 -0.52 -31.50 -2.11
C ASP A 377 -1.21 -30.78 -0.95
N ILE A 378 -1.69 -29.54 -1.16
CA ILE A 378 -2.36 -28.71 -0.15
C ILE A 378 -3.88 -28.90 -0.21
N MET A 379 -4.47 -28.70 -1.39
CA MET A 379 -5.90 -28.84 -1.60
C MET A 379 -6.24 -29.19 -3.04
N THR A 380 -7.26 -30.02 -3.23
CA THR A 380 -7.87 -30.21 -4.54
C THR A 380 -8.85 -29.07 -4.80
N VAL A 381 -8.71 -28.39 -5.94
CA VAL A 381 -9.56 -27.26 -6.34
C VAL A 381 -10.18 -27.52 -7.72
N SER A 382 -11.49 -27.34 -7.83
CA SER A 382 -12.22 -27.41 -9.09
C SER A 382 -13.05 -26.13 -9.31
N LYS A 383 -13.09 -25.62 -10.55
CA LYS A 383 -14.00 -24.53 -10.96
C LYS A 383 -15.37 -25.05 -11.43
N THR A 384 -15.58 -26.36 -11.37
CA THR A 384 -16.85 -27.03 -11.67
C THR A 384 -17.26 -27.94 -10.51
N ASP A 385 -18.56 -28.11 -10.30
CA ASP A 385 -19.08 -28.98 -9.25
C ASP A 385 -18.69 -30.45 -9.52
N PRO A 386 -17.87 -31.08 -8.65
CA PRO A 386 -17.51 -32.48 -8.82
C PRO A 386 -18.67 -33.43 -8.47
N ASN A 387 -19.78 -32.93 -7.93
CA ASN A 387 -20.87 -33.72 -7.35
C ASN A 387 -20.39 -34.68 -6.24
N ASP A 388 -19.39 -34.23 -5.47
CA ASP A 388 -18.79 -34.98 -4.36
C ASP A 388 -18.95 -34.16 -3.07
N ALA A 389 -19.67 -34.73 -2.10
CA ALA A 389 -19.98 -34.09 -0.83
C ALA A 389 -18.75 -33.85 0.07
N SER A 390 -17.59 -34.41 -0.26
CA SER A 390 -16.32 -34.11 0.42
C SER A 390 -15.69 -32.77 0.00
N PHE A 391 -16.23 -32.13 -1.04
CA PHE A 391 -15.84 -30.78 -1.43
C PHE A 391 -16.76 -29.73 -0.80
N THR A 392 -16.17 -28.62 -0.40
CA THR A 392 -16.90 -27.43 0.05
C THR A 392 -16.91 -26.41 -1.07
N ARG A 393 -18.09 -25.87 -1.38
CA ARG A 393 -18.21 -24.76 -2.33
C ARG A 393 -17.82 -23.45 -1.63
N ILE A 394 -16.93 -22.71 -2.26
CA ILE A 394 -16.49 -21.36 -1.85
C ILE A 394 -16.48 -20.43 -3.07
N PHE A 395 -16.23 -19.15 -2.85
CA PHE A 395 -15.95 -18.20 -3.93
C PHE A 395 -14.57 -17.58 -3.74
N ALA A 396 -13.82 -17.48 -4.84
CA ALA A 396 -12.54 -16.80 -4.90
C ALA A 396 -12.48 -16.02 -6.22
N ASN A 397 -12.14 -14.72 -6.17
CA ASN A 397 -12.09 -13.83 -7.33
C ASN A 397 -13.38 -13.86 -8.19
N GLY A 398 -14.53 -13.88 -7.51
CA GLY A 398 -15.85 -13.89 -8.15
C GLY A 398 -16.24 -15.23 -8.79
N VAL A 399 -15.42 -16.28 -8.63
CA VAL A 399 -15.63 -17.59 -9.26
C VAL A 399 -15.89 -18.65 -8.20
N ALA A 400 -16.92 -19.47 -8.42
CA ALA A 400 -17.19 -20.62 -7.56
C ALA A 400 -16.05 -21.64 -7.66
N ASN A 401 -15.48 -22.01 -6.53
CA ASN A 401 -14.51 -23.09 -6.40
C ASN A 401 -15.13 -24.18 -5.53
N TRP A 402 -14.89 -25.44 -5.87
CA TRP A 402 -15.13 -26.59 -5.01
C TRP A 402 -13.77 -27.05 -4.51
N VAL A 403 -13.57 -26.95 -3.21
CA VAL A 403 -12.28 -27.22 -2.59
C VAL A 403 -12.37 -28.37 -1.60
N LYS A 404 -11.31 -29.16 -1.54
CA LYS A 404 -11.11 -30.22 -0.55
C LYS A 404 -9.69 -30.11 -0.02
N LEU A 405 -9.58 -29.78 1.27
CA LEU A 405 -8.30 -29.65 1.95
C LEU A 405 -7.70 -31.04 2.21
N GLU A 406 -6.40 -31.20 1.96
CA GLU A 406 -5.69 -32.44 2.28
C GLU A 406 -5.40 -32.50 3.80
N PRO A 407 -5.59 -33.67 4.46
CA PRO A 407 -5.36 -33.80 5.89
C PRO A 407 -3.94 -33.41 6.31
N GLY A 408 -3.81 -32.54 7.33
CA GLY A 408 -2.51 -32.11 7.85
C GLY A 408 -1.88 -30.93 7.09
N MET A 409 -2.57 -30.39 6.07
CA MET A 409 -2.10 -29.26 5.25
C MET A 409 -2.70 -27.92 5.67
N GLU A 410 -3.33 -27.83 6.85
CA GLU A 410 -3.98 -26.62 7.35
C GLU A 410 -3.02 -25.44 7.40
N LYS A 411 -1.77 -25.65 7.84
CA LYS A 411 -0.74 -24.59 7.85
C LYS A 411 -0.40 -24.14 6.42
N ALA A 412 -0.16 -25.07 5.50
CA ALA A 412 0.16 -24.71 4.13
C ALA A 412 -1.00 -23.94 3.48
N ALA A 413 -2.24 -24.41 3.68
CA ALA A 413 -3.43 -23.74 3.17
C ALA A 413 -3.62 -22.33 3.78
N ALA A 414 -3.37 -22.17 5.08
CA ALA A 414 -3.50 -20.88 5.75
C ALA A 414 -2.59 -19.79 5.17
N PHE A 415 -1.38 -20.15 4.72
CA PHE A 415 -0.39 -19.17 4.28
C PHE A 415 -0.09 -19.18 2.77
N LEU A 416 -0.43 -20.24 2.03
CA LEU A 416 -0.20 -20.34 0.56
C LEU A 416 -1.50 -20.35 -0.26
N GLU A 417 -2.63 -20.69 0.35
CA GLU A 417 -3.98 -20.67 -0.25
C GLU A 417 -4.92 -19.81 0.59
N THR A 418 -4.41 -18.67 1.08
CA THR A 418 -4.99 -17.93 2.20
C THR A 418 -6.45 -17.52 1.97
N HIS A 419 -6.83 -16.99 0.81
CA HIS A 419 -8.25 -16.66 0.52
C HIS A 419 -9.15 -17.88 0.61
N ARG A 420 -8.77 -19.00 -0.02
CA ARG A 420 -9.57 -20.23 -0.03
C ARG A 420 -9.70 -20.80 1.37
N TYR A 421 -8.60 -20.84 2.12
CA TYR A 421 -8.61 -21.32 3.49
C TYR A 421 -9.40 -20.40 4.42
N ALA A 422 -9.27 -19.09 4.29
CA ALA A 422 -10.05 -18.11 5.06
C ALA A 422 -11.56 -18.26 4.84
N TYR A 423 -11.99 -18.46 3.58
CA TYR A 423 -13.38 -18.77 3.26
C TYR A 423 -13.80 -20.08 3.96
N LEU A 424 -13.01 -21.15 3.82
CA LEU A 424 -13.32 -22.45 4.43
C LEU A 424 -13.47 -22.38 5.95
N MET A 425 -12.68 -21.54 6.60
CA MET A 425 -12.74 -21.34 8.05
C MET A 425 -13.90 -20.43 8.49
N GLY A 426 -14.66 -19.87 7.53
CA GLY A 426 -15.86 -19.06 7.78
C GLY A 426 -15.59 -17.57 7.93
N GLY A 427 -14.47 -17.07 7.38
CA GLY A 427 -14.21 -15.64 7.23
C GLY A 427 -15.22 -14.97 6.30
N SER A 428 -15.45 -13.68 6.51
CA SER A 428 -16.36 -12.88 5.69
C SER A 428 -15.72 -12.47 4.36
N MET A 429 -15.60 -13.44 3.44
CA MET A 429 -14.96 -13.28 2.12
C MET A 429 -15.94 -12.73 1.07
N GLY A 430 -16.33 -11.46 1.23
CA GLY A 430 -17.33 -10.81 0.37
C GLY A 430 -16.98 -9.39 -0.06
N PHE A 431 -15.92 -8.78 0.48
CA PHE A 431 -15.48 -7.46 0.05
C PHE A 431 -14.98 -7.50 -1.40
N THR A 432 -15.00 -6.34 -2.05
CA THR A 432 -14.41 -6.13 -3.38
C THR A 432 -13.39 -5.00 -3.28
N LYS A 433 -12.18 -5.25 -3.77
CA LYS A 433 -11.10 -4.26 -3.89
C LYS A 433 -10.85 -3.47 -2.60
N MET A 434 -10.47 -4.18 -1.53
CA MET A 434 -10.13 -3.52 -0.27
C MET A 434 -8.70 -3.01 -0.38
N GLU A 435 -8.57 -1.75 -0.78
CA GLU A 435 -7.29 -1.20 -1.16
C GLU A 435 -6.60 -0.50 0.04
N GLY A 436 -6.11 0.73 -0.15
CA GLY A 436 -5.26 1.43 0.78
C GLY A 436 -5.80 1.45 2.20
N THR A 437 -4.91 1.26 3.18
CA THR A 437 -5.27 1.16 4.60
C THR A 437 -4.33 1.99 5.48
N THR A 438 -4.88 2.74 6.43
CA THR A 438 -4.09 3.59 7.34
C THR A 438 -4.73 3.68 8.72
N VAL A 439 -4.01 4.22 9.71
CA VAL A 439 -4.52 4.37 11.08
C VAL A 439 -4.48 5.82 11.57
N ASN A 440 -5.57 6.24 12.21
CA ASN A 440 -5.66 7.34 13.15
C ASN A 440 -5.48 6.76 14.56
N VAL A 441 -4.23 6.83 15.03
CA VAL A 441 -3.73 6.33 16.31
C VAL A 441 -4.46 6.99 17.46
N ARG A 442 -4.63 8.31 17.40
CA ARG A 442 -5.22 9.10 18.47
C ARG A 442 -6.63 8.63 18.81
N ASP A 443 -7.45 8.37 17.80
CA ASP A 443 -8.85 7.98 18.01
C ASP A 443 -9.06 6.47 18.01
N LYS A 444 -7.99 5.68 17.82
CA LYS A 444 -8.05 4.23 17.60
C LYS A 444 -9.01 3.87 16.46
N VAL A 445 -8.83 4.48 15.30
CA VAL A 445 -9.61 4.20 14.10
C VAL A 445 -8.67 3.86 12.95
N ALA A 446 -8.85 2.70 12.31
CA ALA A 446 -8.24 2.43 11.02
C ALA A 446 -9.20 2.80 9.88
N TYR A 447 -8.67 3.04 8.69
CA TYR A 447 -9.45 3.28 7.48
C TYR A 447 -8.99 2.29 6.41
N SER A 448 -9.92 1.79 5.63
CA SER A 448 -9.64 1.01 4.41
C SER A 448 -10.48 1.56 3.26
N ALA A 449 -9.86 1.69 2.11
CA ALA A 449 -10.55 1.96 0.86
C ALA A 449 -11.36 0.73 0.42
N LEU A 450 -12.50 0.99 -0.20
CA LEU A 450 -13.22 0.05 -1.03
C LEU A 450 -13.35 0.74 -2.39
N GLN A 451 -12.44 0.42 -3.31
CA GLN A 451 -12.37 1.03 -4.64
C GLN A 451 -13.73 1.02 -5.31
N ASN A 452 -14.45 -0.08 -5.19
CA ASN A 452 -15.83 -0.18 -5.59
C ASN A 452 -16.60 -1.10 -4.65
N MET A 453 -17.93 -0.94 -4.61
CA MET A 453 -18.80 -1.82 -3.85
C MET A 453 -19.74 -2.52 -4.83
N VAL A 454 -19.22 -3.56 -5.49
CA VAL A 454 -19.88 -4.27 -6.60
C VAL A 454 -19.83 -5.77 -6.38
N ASP A 455 -20.26 -6.55 -7.38
CA ASP A 455 -20.06 -8.01 -7.45
C ASP A 455 -20.37 -8.76 -6.14
N SER A 456 -19.34 -9.25 -5.43
CA SER A 456 -19.49 -10.09 -4.24
C SER A 456 -20.09 -9.36 -3.05
N MET A 457 -20.16 -8.03 -3.08
CA MET A 457 -20.82 -7.22 -2.07
C MET A 457 -22.33 -7.02 -2.33
N VAL A 458 -22.81 -7.29 -3.55
CA VAL A 458 -24.19 -6.98 -3.99
C VAL A 458 -25.02 -8.26 -4.03
N LYS A 459 -26.24 -8.22 -3.49
CA LYS A 459 -27.15 -9.38 -3.50
C LYS A 459 -27.35 -9.92 -4.91
N GLY A 460 -27.02 -11.19 -5.11
CA GLY A 460 -27.11 -11.87 -6.41
C GLY A 460 -26.05 -11.45 -7.43
N GLY A 461 -25.08 -10.62 -7.05
CA GLY A 461 -23.92 -10.26 -7.86
C GLY A 461 -22.95 -11.42 -8.06
N LYS A 462 -21.96 -11.20 -8.94
CA LYS A 462 -20.92 -12.21 -9.22
C LYS A 462 -20.13 -12.51 -7.95
N GLY A 463 -20.01 -13.79 -7.59
CA GLY A 463 -19.29 -14.21 -6.37
C GLY A 463 -20.02 -13.93 -5.06
N TRP A 464 -21.23 -13.36 -5.08
CA TRP A 464 -21.97 -13.06 -3.87
C TRP A 464 -22.35 -14.35 -3.13
N ASN A 465 -22.16 -14.32 -1.81
CA ASN A 465 -22.55 -15.38 -0.88
C ASN A 465 -23.13 -14.75 0.39
N ALA A 466 -24.18 -15.37 0.93
CA ALA A 466 -24.88 -14.84 2.10
C ALA A 466 -24.03 -14.97 3.38
N GLU A 467 -23.14 -15.96 3.42
CA GLU A 467 -22.26 -16.28 4.54
C GLU A 467 -21.23 -15.18 4.81
N SER A 468 -20.90 -14.35 3.81
CA SER A 468 -20.02 -13.18 3.96
C SER A 468 -20.57 -12.14 4.93
N GLY A 469 -21.89 -12.07 5.12
CA GLY A 469 -22.55 -11.02 5.90
C GLY A 469 -22.66 -9.67 5.17
N ILE A 470 -22.23 -9.60 3.90
CA ILE A 470 -22.30 -8.41 3.06
C ILE A 470 -23.42 -8.58 2.03
N ALA A 471 -24.36 -7.64 1.99
CA ALA A 471 -25.55 -7.76 1.16
C ALA A 471 -26.12 -6.40 0.76
N LEU A 472 -25.37 -5.65 -0.05
CA LEU A 472 -25.84 -4.38 -0.63
C LEU A 472 -26.96 -4.66 -1.64
N ASP A 473 -27.96 -3.78 -1.67
CA ASP A 473 -29.10 -3.91 -2.61
C ASP A 473 -28.75 -3.46 -4.03
N LYS A 474 -27.76 -2.56 -4.16
CA LYS A 474 -27.29 -2.01 -5.43
C LYS A 474 -25.78 -1.84 -5.40
N PRO A 475 -25.10 -1.96 -6.55
CA PRO A 475 -23.70 -1.58 -6.65
C PRO A 475 -23.53 -0.07 -6.39
N LEU A 476 -22.36 0.29 -5.88
CA LEU A 476 -21.83 1.65 -5.91
C LEU A 476 -20.47 1.58 -6.60
N VAL A 477 -20.44 1.97 -7.88
CA VAL A 477 -19.24 1.84 -8.72
C VAL A 477 -18.16 2.82 -8.29
N ALA A 478 -18.53 4.03 -7.86
CA ALA A 478 -17.64 5.04 -7.32
C ALA A 478 -17.03 4.68 -5.95
N GLY A 479 -17.43 3.56 -5.32
CA GLY A 479 -16.83 3.07 -4.09
C GLY A 479 -16.92 4.00 -2.87
N GLY A 480 -16.02 3.82 -1.92
CA GLY A 480 -15.98 4.60 -0.69
C GLY A 480 -14.91 4.15 0.29
N ILE A 481 -14.93 4.74 1.48
CA ILE A 481 -13.98 4.44 2.55
C ILE A 481 -14.76 3.91 3.74
N ILE A 482 -14.29 2.80 4.30
CA ILE A 482 -14.76 2.27 5.58
C ILE A 482 -13.77 2.64 6.68
N ALA A 483 -14.30 2.85 7.88
CA ALA A 483 -13.51 3.05 9.07
C ALA A 483 -13.78 1.93 10.06
N HIS A 484 -12.72 1.50 10.73
CA HIS A 484 -12.74 0.43 11.69
C HIS A 484 -12.37 0.97 13.07
N ASP A 485 -13.28 0.87 14.04
CA ASP A 485 -12.95 1.20 15.42
C ASP A 485 -12.07 0.07 15.99
N LEU A 486 -10.98 0.43 16.67
CA LEU A 486 -9.95 -0.49 17.15
C LEU A 486 -9.98 -0.62 18.68
N ALA A 487 -9.78 -1.82 19.21
CA ALA A 487 -9.67 -2.06 20.64
C ALA A 487 -8.78 -3.26 20.98
N GLY A 488 -8.32 -3.30 22.23
CA GLY A 488 -7.65 -4.46 22.82
C GLY A 488 -8.62 -5.47 23.43
N GLY A 489 -8.05 -6.51 24.04
CA GLY A 489 -8.81 -7.51 24.81
C GLY A 489 -9.75 -8.39 23.98
N GLN A 490 -9.54 -8.45 22.66
CA GLN A 490 -10.32 -9.31 21.78
C GLN A 490 -9.95 -10.78 21.96
N LYS A 491 -10.89 -11.64 21.63
CA LYS A 491 -10.69 -13.09 21.57
C LYS A 491 -11.00 -13.58 20.16
N ASP A 492 -10.30 -14.62 19.74
CA ASP A 492 -10.70 -15.33 18.54
C ASP A 492 -11.96 -16.18 18.78
N THR A 493 -12.52 -16.73 17.72
CA THR A 493 -13.73 -17.57 17.77
C THR A 493 -13.55 -18.88 18.55
N SER A 494 -12.31 -19.28 18.87
CA SER A 494 -12.03 -20.40 19.79
C SER A 494 -12.05 -19.99 21.26
N GLY A 495 -12.12 -18.68 21.54
CA GLY A 495 -12.06 -18.11 22.88
C GLY A 495 -10.64 -17.81 23.38
N ALA A 496 -9.61 -18.00 22.54
CA ALA A 496 -8.24 -17.64 22.87
C ALA A 496 -8.06 -16.12 22.77
N ALA A 497 -7.28 -15.56 23.69
CA ALA A 497 -6.99 -14.13 23.68
C ALA A 497 -6.10 -13.76 22.48
N ILE A 498 -6.40 -12.65 21.83
CA ILE A 498 -5.55 -12.05 20.81
C ILE A 498 -4.68 -11.01 21.49
N ASP A 499 -3.37 -11.21 21.44
CA ASP A 499 -2.38 -10.34 22.09
C ASP A 499 -2.10 -9.07 21.25
N SER A 500 -3.13 -8.21 21.15
CA SER A 500 -3.08 -6.93 20.45
C SER A 500 -4.04 -5.92 21.08
N GLU A 501 -3.60 -4.66 21.12
CA GLU A 501 -4.40 -3.50 21.57
C GLU A 501 -5.10 -2.76 20.42
N TRP A 502 -5.00 -3.29 19.20
CA TRP A 502 -5.29 -2.60 17.94
C TRP A 502 -6.16 -3.43 16.99
N MET A 503 -6.93 -4.39 17.51
CA MET A 503 -7.81 -5.22 16.69
C MET A 503 -9.04 -4.41 16.25
N PRO A 504 -9.42 -4.43 14.95
CA PRO A 504 -10.72 -3.93 14.54
C PRO A 504 -11.87 -4.67 15.23
N VAL A 505 -12.81 -3.93 15.80
CA VAL A 505 -13.97 -4.47 16.54
C VAL A 505 -15.30 -4.10 15.91
N ARG A 506 -15.32 -3.07 15.07
CA ARG A 506 -16.50 -2.62 14.33
C ARG A 506 -16.07 -1.91 13.07
N THR A 507 -16.74 -2.18 11.96
CA THR A 507 -16.52 -1.48 10.68
C THR A 507 -17.77 -0.69 10.28
N ARG A 508 -17.60 0.51 9.74
CA ARG A 508 -18.68 1.41 9.28
C ARG A 508 -18.22 2.23 8.09
N THR A 509 -19.14 2.63 7.22
CA THR A 509 -18.83 3.56 6.15
C THR A 509 -18.49 4.94 6.69
N LEU A 510 -17.46 5.56 6.13
CA LEU A 510 -17.03 6.93 6.45
C LEU A 510 -17.42 7.91 5.34
N LEU A 511 -17.02 7.60 4.11
CA LEU A 511 -17.24 8.41 2.91
C LEU A 511 -17.65 7.48 1.77
N VAL A 512 -18.44 8.01 0.85
CA VAL A 512 -18.85 7.32 -0.38
C VAL A 512 -18.76 8.27 -1.55
N GLY A 513 -18.47 7.72 -2.72
CA GLY A 513 -18.68 8.40 -3.99
C GLY A 513 -20.14 8.46 -4.39
N GLU A 514 -20.40 9.00 -5.57
CA GLU A 514 -21.75 9.12 -6.14
C GLU A 514 -21.71 8.77 -7.63
N ASP A 515 -22.36 7.68 -8.02
CA ASP A 515 -22.52 7.29 -9.41
C ASP A 515 -23.47 8.26 -10.14
N ILE A 516 -23.09 8.71 -11.33
CA ILE A 516 -23.90 9.60 -12.18
C ILE A 516 -23.95 9.09 -13.63
N PRO A 517 -24.97 9.48 -14.42
CA PRO A 517 -24.88 9.40 -15.86
C PRO A 517 -23.69 10.21 -16.39
N ALA A 518 -23.06 9.74 -17.47
CA ALA A 518 -21.90 10.41 -18.09
C ALA A 518 -22.11 11.92 -18.29
N ASP A 519 -21.29 12.74 -17.63
CA ASP A 519 -21.38 14.20 -17.71
C ASP A 519 -20.83 14.76 -19.05
N ALA A 520 -20.66 16.09 -19.15
CA ALA A 520 -20.16 16.73 -20.37
C ALA A 520 -18.74 16.29 -20.78
N LEU A 521 -17.89 15.90 -19.82
CA LEU A 521 -16.53 15.42 -20.05
C LEU A 521 -16.47 13.89 -20.17
N GLY A 522 -17.47 13.19 -19.63
CA GLY A 522 -17.56 11.72 -19.63
C GLY A 522 -17.52 11.09 -18.25
N ASN A 523 -17.37 11.88 -17.17
CA ASN A 523 -17.33 11.37 -15.80
C ASN A 523 -18.59 10.57 -15.48
N LEU A 524 -18.41 9.41 -14.86
CA LEU A 524 -19.44 8.49 -14.39
C LEU A 524 -19.63 8.57 -12.87
N ALA A 525 -18.81 9.36 -12.18
CA ALA A 525 -18.97 9.72 -10.78
C ALA A 525 -18.99 11.25 -10.61
N ALA A 526 -19.66 11.71 -9.55
CA ALA A 526 -19.76 13.13 -9.24
C ALA A 526 -18.39 13.71 -8.88
N VAL A 527 -17.92 14.65 -9.69
CA VAL A 527 -16.55 15.19 -9.58
C VAL A 527 -16.25 15.86 -8.24
N ASP A 528 -17.25 16.34 -7.49
CA ASP A 528 -17.10 16.95 -6.16
C ASP A 528 -17.09 15.96 -4.99
N ARG A 529 -17.09 14.65 -5.30
CA ARG A 529 -16.94 13.54 -4.36
C ARG A 529 -15.69 12.74 -4.70
N VAL A 530 -15.28 11.89 -3.76
CA VAL A 530 -14.29 10.84 -4.06
C VAL A 530 -14.90 9.84 -5.04
N ALA A 531 -14.11 9.30 -5.95
CA ALA A 531 -14.49 8.16 -6.76
C ALA A 531 -13.36 7.15 -6.81
N ASN A 532 -13.70 5.90 -6.53
CA ASN A 532 -12.75 4.80 -6.47
C ASN A 532 -11.53 5.12 -5.61
N PRO A 533 -11.74 5.45 -4.32
CA PRO A 533 -10.64 5.69 -3.41
C PRO A 533 -9.80 4.42 -3.33
N ASP A 534 -8.50 4.60 -3.32
CA ASP A 534 -7.51 3.55 -3.33
C ASP A 534 -6.47 3.87 -2.24
N ASN A 535 -5.46 4.65 -2.60
CA ASN A 535 -4.34 4.98 -1.74
C ASN A 535 -4.80 5.83 -0.53
N LEU A 536 -4.60 5.35 0.70
CA LEU A 536 -4.97 6.07 1.93
C LEU A 536 -3.75 6.37 2.81
N LYS A 537 -3.67 7.61 3.32
CA LYS A 537 -2.72 7.95 4.37
C LYS A 537 -3.25 8.97 5.36
N PHE A 538 -3.08 8.70 6.64
CA PHE A 538 -3.49 9.62 7.71
C PHE A 538 -2.32 10.43 8.25
N SER A 539 -2.52 11.73 8.43
CA SER A 539 -1.63 12.61 9.19
C SER A 539 -2.24 12.90 10.56
N GLU A 540 -1.53 12.49 11.61
CA GLU A 540 -1.91 12.77 12.99
C GLU A 540 -1.88 14.27 13.28
N THR A 541 -0.85 14.95 12.80
CA THR A 541 -0.64 16.38 13.05
C THR A 541 -1.70 17.25 12.36
N MET A 542 -2.02 16.95 11.10
CA MET A 542 -2.99 17.73 10.32
C MET A 542 -4.43 17.30 10.59
N ARG A 543 -4.65 16.14 11.22
CA ARG A 543 -5.98 15.52 11.40
C ARG A 543 -6.66 15.27 10.06
N THR A 544 -5.88 14.84 9.08
CA THR A 544 -6.30 14.73 7.68
C THR A 544 -6.03 13.32 7.16
N LEU A 545 -7.08 12.69 6.63
CA LEU A 545 -7.00 11.52 5.78
C LEU A 545 -6.80 11.98 4.33
N PHE A 546 -5.64 11.68 3.77
CA PHE A 546 -5.37 11.83 2.35
C PHE A 546 -5.87 10.60 1.58
N ILE A 547 -6.47 10.84 0.43
CA ILE A 547 -7.19 9.83 -0.37
C ILE A 547 -6.80 10.00 -1.83
N GLY A 548 -6.01 9.09 -2.37
CA GLY A 548 -5.76 8.95 -3.80
C GLY A 548 -6.88 8.16 -4.47
N GLU A 549 -7.21 8.51 -5.70
CA GLU A 549 -8.16 7.78 -6.55
C GLU A 549 -7.44 6.91 -7.58
N ASP A 550 -7.87 5.66 -7.71
CA ASP A 550 -7.74 4.85 -8.93
C ASP A 550 -9.14 4.65 -9.55
N SER A 551 -9.59 5.69 -10.24
CA SER A 551 -10.93 5.73 -10.80
C SER A 551 -10.99 5.35 -12.26
N SER A 552 -11.87 4.40 -12.53
CA SER A 552 -12.47 4.15 -13.85
C SER A 552 -13.78 4.92 -14.06
N THR A 553 -14.06 5.95 -13.24
CA THR A 553 -15.27 6.79 -13.29
C THR A 553 -15.01 8.30 -13.32
N HIS A 554 -13.82 8.78 -12.94
CA HIS A 554 -13.36 10.15 -13.19
C HIS A 554 -12.38 10.22 -14.36
N VAL A 555 -12.57 11.19 -15.25
CA VAL A 555 -11.68 11.46 -16.40
C VAL A 555 -10.26 11.85 -15.96
N ASN A 556 -10.16 12.63 -14.89
CA ASN A 556 -8.92 12.94 -14.20
C ASN A 556 -9.08 12.43 -12.77
N ASN A 557 -8.18 11.54 -12.32
CA ASN A 557 -8.13 11.16 -10.93
C ASN A 557 -7.58 12.28 -10.05
N TYR A 558 -7.97 12.24 -8.78
CA TYR A 558 -7.66 13.25 -7.80
C TYR A 558 -6.94 12.69 -6.57
N LEU A 559 -6.20 13.58 -5.89
CA LEU A 559 -5.83 13.39 -4.49
C LEU A 559 -6.67 14.34 -3.64
N TRP A 560 -7.30 13.80 -2.60
CA TRP A 560 -8.13 14.55 -1.67
C TRP A 560 -7.50 14.66 -0.28
N ALA A 561 -7.91 15.69 0.46
CA ALA A 561 -7.71 15.82 1.89
C ALA A 561 -9.07 15.87 2.60
N TYR A 562 -9.32 14.90 3.47
CA TYR A 562 -10.47 14.86 4.35
C TYR A 562 -10.05 15.12 5.79
N ASN A 563 -10.43 16.27 6.35
CA ASN A 563 -10.18 16.53 7.77
C ASN A 563 -11.21 15.79 8.63
N VAL A 564 -10.76 14.89 9.51
CA VAL A 564 -11.66 14.01 10.26
C VAL A 564 -12.43 14.71 11.37
N ASP A 565 -11.95 15.88 11.83
CA ASP A 565 -12.57 16.65 12.89
C ASP A 565 -13.63 17.62 12.33
N THR A 566 -13.33 18.33 11.24
CA THR A 566 -14.24 19.29 10.59
C THR A 566 -15.14 18.65 9.54
N LYS A 567 -14.78 17.45 9.05
CA LYS A 567 -15.40 16.74 7.93
C LYS A 567 -15.31 17.46 6.58
N GLU A 568 -14.40 18.43 6.46
CA GLU A 568 -14.15 19.13 5.21
C GLU A 568 -13.38 18.21 4.24
N LEU A 569 -13.91 18.03 3.04
CA LEU A 569 -13.26 17.33 1.93
C LEU A 569 -12.77 18.36 0.91
N SER A 570 -11.48 18.34 0.58
CA SER A 570 -10.85 19.26 -0.37
C SER A 570 -10.05 18.51 -1.42
N ARG A 571 -10.25 18.82 -2.70
CA ARG A 571 -9.41 18.29 -3.79
C ARG A 571 -8.06 18.99 -3.74
N LEU A 572 -6.96 18.28 -3.53
CA LEU A 572 -5.62 18.87 -3.49
C LEU A 572 -4.99 18.94 -4.88
N MET A 573 -5.04 17.83 -5.60
CA MET A 573 -4.31 17.62 -6.84
C MET A 573 -5.22 16.95 -7.86
N SER A 574 -5.12 17.40 -9.11
CA SER A 574 -5.65 16.68 -10.27
C SER A 574 -4.50 16.13 -11.07
N LEU A 575 -4.64 14.89 -11.51
CA LEU A 575 -3.63 14.18 -12.29
C LEU A 575 -3.91 14.30 -13.78
N PRO A 576 -2.95 13.96 -14.65
CA PRO A 576 -3.22 13.82 -16.08
C PRO A 576 -4.39 12.87 -16.33
N ALA A 577 -5.18 13.13 -17.37
CA ALA A 577 -6.35 12.32 -17.67
C ALA A 577 -5.97 10.86 -17.95
N GLY A 578 -6.77 9.93 -17.42
CA GLY A 578 -6.49 8.49 -17.48
C GLY A 578 -5.26 8.04 -16.68
N ALA A 579 -4.70 8.88 -15.81
CA ALA A 579 -3.76 8.45 -14.77
C ALA A 579 -4.52 8.22 -13.47
N GLU A 580 -3.94 7.47 -12.53
CA GLU A 580 -4.41 7.34 -11.13
C GLU A 580 -3.45 7.97 -10.11
N SER A 581 -3.92 8.18 -8.88
CA SER A 581 -3.21 8.83 -7.79
C SER A 581 -2.60 7.85 -6.80
N THR A 582 -1.31 7.59 -6.97
CA THR A 582 -0.57 6.61 -6.17
C THR A 582 0.66 7.22 -5.45
N GLY A 583 1.48 6.40 -4.79
CA GLY A 583 2.71 6.81 -4.09
C GLY A 583 2.46 7.69 -2.88
N LEU A 584 1.28 7.57 -2.27
CA LEU A 584 0.81 8.47 -1.23
C LEU A 584 1.50 8.21 0.11
N HIS A 585 2.32 9.17 0.54
CA HIS A 585 2.88 9.19 1.90
C HIS A 585 2.84 10.62 2.47
N ALA A 586 2.18 10.78 3.60
CA ALA A 586 2.15 12.02 4.36
C ALA A 586 3.13 11.92 5.51
N VAL A 587 4.16 12.76 5.49
CA VAL A 587 5.19 12.84 6.52
C VAL A 587 5.05 14.15 7.26
N ASP A 588 4.59 14.06 8.50
CA ASP A 588 4.35 15.22 9.36
C ASP A 588 5.63 16.05 9.57
N GLU A 589 6.78 15.40 9.80
CA GLU A 589 8.07 16.09 9.95
C GLU A 589 9.27 15.21 9.58
N ILE A 590 10.12 15.70 8.68
CA ILE A 590 11.50 15.25 8.46
C ILE A 590 12.41 16.48 8.49
N ASN A 591 13.33 16.52 9.47
CA ASN A 591 14.28 17.63 9.64
C ASN A 591 13.59 19.02 9.68
N GLY A 592 12.41 19.10 10.29
CA GLY A 592 11.63 20.35 10.41
C GLY A 592 10.79 20.72 9.19
N TRP A 593 10.58 19.80 8.24
CA TRP A 593 9.76 20.01 7.04
C TRP A 593 8.70 18.92 6.88
N THR A 594 7.53 19.30 6.37
CA THR A 594 6.41 18.39 6.08
C THR A 594 6.35 18.08 4.58
N TYR A 595 6.09 16.83 4.23
CA TYR A 595 6.00 16.36 2.85
C TYR A 595 4.75 15.51 2.64
N ILE A 596 4.15 15.63 1.45
CA ILE A 596 3.12 14.70 0.97
C ILE A 596 3.64 14.17 -0.37
N THR A 597 4.14 12.94 -0.41
CA THR A 597 4.50 12.31 -1.68
C THR A 597 3.24 11.92 -2.44
N SER A 598 3.31 12.02 -3.75
CA SER A 598 2.24 11.62 -4.64
C SER A 598 2.87 11.43 -6.01
N ASN A 599 2.74 10.22 -6.53
CA ASN A 599 3.09 9.88 -7.89
C ASN A 599 1.79 9.86 -8.71
N PHE A 600 1.91 9.58 -10.00
CA PHE A 600 0.80 9.07 -10.79
C PHE A 600 1.29 7.95 -11.67
N GLN A 601 0.41 7.02 -12.04
CA GLN A 601 0.71 5.97 -13.00
C GLN A 601 -0.08 6.07 -14.30
N HIS A 602 0.45 5.44 -15.36
CA HIS A 602 -0.18 5.10 -16.64
C HIS A 602 -0.97 6.20 -17.36
N ALA A 603 -0.50 7.45 -17.29
CA ALA A 603 -1.17 8.59 -17.91
C ALA A 603 -1.65 8.36 -19.35
N GLY A 604 -2.94 8.61 -19.57
CA GLY A 604 -3.61 8.33 -20.83
C GLY A 604 -4.01 6.86 -21.02
N ASP A 605 -4.34 6.15 -19.93
CA ASP A 605 -5.04 4.87 -20.01
C ASP A 605 -6.51 5.08 -20.41
N TRP A 606 -6.74 5.04 -21.72
CA TRP A 606 -7.97 5.50 -22.32
C TRP A 606 -9.09 4.47 -22.31
N LEU A 607 -9.96 4.54 -21.30
CA LEU A 607 -11.25 3.84 -21.27
C LEU A 607 -12.29 4.45 -22.22
N LYS A 608 -12.87 3.63 -23.11
CA LYS A 608 -13.82 4.04 -24.16
C LYS A 608 -15.02 4.83 -23.62
N ALA A 609 -15.74 4.32 -22.61
CA ALA A 609 -16.94 5.00 -22.11
C ALA A 609 -16.67 6.31 -21.36
N LEU A 610 -15.51 6.40 -20.68
CA LEU A 610 -15.13 7.51 -19.83
C LEU A 610 -14.44 8.64 -20.62
N HIS A 611 -13.53 8.28 -21.53
CA HIS A 611 -12.60 9.22 -22.13
C HIS A 611 -12.90 9.59 -23.60
N ASP A 612 -13.88 8.95 -24.27
CA ASP A 612 -14.15 9.18 -25.71
C ASP A 612 -14.38 10.67 -26.05
N LYS A 613 -14.92 11.46 -25.12
CA LYS A 613 -15.22 12.90 -25.32
C LYS A 613 -13.98 13.80 -25.23
N VAL A 614 -12.95 13.39 -24.49
CA VAL A 614 -11.76 14.23 -24.20
C VAL A 614 -10.50 13.72 -24.90
N LYS A 615 -10.42 12.41 -25.16
CA LYS A 615 -9.24 11.76 -25.74
C LYS A 615 -8.73 12.43 -27.02
N PRO A 616 -9.56 12.86 -28.00
CA PRO A 616 -9.06 13.49 -29.21
C PRO A 616 -8.24 14.77 -28.96
N GLU A 617 -8.56 15.51 -27.90
CA GLU A 617 -7.88 16.75 -27.52
C GLU A 617 -6.70 16.49 -26.57
N LEU A 618 -6.84 15.51 -25.66
CA LEU A 618 -5.86 15.27 -24.61
C LEU A 618 -4.72 14.31 -25.02
N ASP A 619 -4.97 13.30 -25.86
CA ASP A 619 -3.96 12.28 -26.22
C ASP A 619 -2.66 12.88 -26.82
N PRO A 620 -2.71 13.87 -27.74
CA PRO A 620 -1.49 14.50 -28.23
C PRO A 620 -0.68 15.21 -27.12
N LEU A 621 -1.37 15.82 -26.14
CA LEU A 621 -0.72 16.54 -25.04
C LEU A 621 -0.08 15.56 -24.05
N ILE A 622 -0.79 14.49 -23.69
CA ILE A 622 -0.27 13.46 -22.78
C ILE A 622 0.94 12.77 -23.40
N ARG A 623 0.89 12.40 -24.69
CA ARG A 623 2.04 11.80 -25.38
C ARG A 623 3.26 12.73 -25.38
N ALA A 624 3.06 14.03 -25.58
CA ALA A 624 4.13 15.02 -25.55
C ALA A 624 4.73 15.17 -24.14
N ASN A 625 3.90 15.16 -23.11
CA ASN A 625 4.32 15.36 -21.72
C ASN A 625 5.01 14.13 -21.12
N TYR A 626 4.60 12.92 -21.52
CA TYR A 626 4.89 11.68 -20.80
C TYR A 626 5.45 10.56 -21.67
N ARG A 627 6.42 10.92 -22.53
CA ARG A 627 7.20 9.95 -23.34
C ARG A 627 6.30 8.99 -24.12
N ASP A 628 5.30 9.52 -24.83
CA ASP A 628 4.33 8.73 -25.59
C ASP A 628 3.46 7.79 -24.72
N ARG A 629 3.19 8.20 -23.46
CA ARG A 629 2.50 7.46 -22.39
C ARG A 629 3.33 6.37 -21.70
N PHE A 630 4.63 6.27 -22.00
CA PHE A 630 5.52 5.34 -21.29
C PHE A 630 6.13 5.94 -20.02
N GLY A 631 6.00 7.25 -19.80
CA GLY A 631 6.59 7.94 -18.65
C GLY A 631 5.56 8.30 -17.59
N ALA A 632 5.97 8.27 -16.33
CA ALA A 632 5.16 8.69 -15.20
C ALA A 632 6.01 9.44 -14.18
N ALA A 633 5.41 10.38 -13.44
CA ALA A 633 6.15 11.21 -12.51
C ALA A 633 6.21 10.59 -11.11
N VAL A 634 7.42 10.57 -10.53
CA VAL A 634 7.63 10.30 -9.11
C VAL A 634 7.94 11.61 -8.42
N GLY A 635 7.18 11.98 -7.39
CA GLY A 635 7.28 13.33 -6.83
C GLY A 635 6.56 13.56 -5.51
N TYR A 636 6.45 14.84 -5.18
CA TYR A 636 5.82 15.29 -3.94
C TYR A 636 5.16 16.66 -4.09
N ILE A 637 4.18 16.92 -3.23
CA ILE A 637 3.56 18.22 -3.06
C ILE A 637 4.51 19.10 -2.24
N THR A 638 4.87 20.24 -2.82
CA THR A 638 5.71 21.28 -2.22
C THR A 638 4.88 22.53 -1.92
N ALA A 639 5.52 23.52 -1.29
CA ALA A 639 4.99 24.87 -1.15
C ALA A 639 6.00 25.91 -1.66
N GLU A 640 5.50 27.03 -2.18
CA GLU A 640 6.31 28.16 -2.65
C GLU A 640 6.19 29.38 -1.71
N PRO A 641 7.28 30.15 -1.47
CA PRO A 641 8.66 29.94 -1.96
C PRO A 641 9.49 28.97 -1.11
N THR A 642 8.96 28.48 0.01
CA THR A 642 9.60 27.51 0.90
C THR A 642 8.62 26.38 1.23
N GLY A 643 9.14 25.19 1.49
CA GLY A 643 8.39 24.02 1.92
C GLY A 643 7.58 24.26 3.21
N ILE A 644 6.77 23.27 3.55
CA ILE A 644 5.80 23.38 4.64
C ILE A 644 6.51 23.17 5.98
N ARG A 645 6.27 24.08 6.93
CA ARG A 645 6.67 23.92 8.34
C ARG A 645 5.45 24.03 9.26
N MET A 646 5.26 23.02 10.08
CA MET A 646 4.15 22.96 11.04
C MET A 646 4.46 23.65 12.37
N SER A 647 5.74 23.80 12.74
CA SER A 647 6.21 24.50 13.95
C SER A 647 6.78 25.90 13.65
N GLN A 648 6.80 26.77 14.66
CA GLN A 648 7.71 27.92 14.68
C GLN A 648 9.07 27.46 15.21
N LYS A 649 10.16 28.08 14.71
CA LYS A 649 11.50 27.90 15.29
C LYS A 649 11.59 28.43 16.71
#